data_AF-A0A2U1BGE4-F1
#
_entry.id   AF-A0A2U1BGE4-F1
#
_cell.length_a   1.000
_cell.length_b   1.000
_cell.length_c   1.000
_cell.angle_alpha   90.00
_cell.angle_beta   90.00
_cell.angle_gamma   90.00
#
_symmetry.space_group_name_H-M   'P 1'
#
loop_
_entity.id
_entity.type
_entity.pdbx_description
1 polymer ?
#
loop_
_entity_poly.entity_id
_entity_poly.type
_entity_poly.pdbx_seq_one_letter_code
_entity_poly.pdbx_strand_id
1 'polypeptide(L)'
;MKQKKLLSLLLAAALVFSLAAPAAAEETTSEAAPYTVPDDMSGEIVILHTNDVHGAIAGYAKVAALKAAMEEAGAYVLLMDAGDFIQGDPTVSISEGASAVELMNLAGYDVAAPGNHEFDYGYANLAALADEAEFPIVAANVLYGDTVAFGANTVFTTEDGVKIGVFGLDTPETATKAHPAKIEGVTFLAGEALFAAAQEQVDALEAEGCDYIVCLGHLGIDDESAGNRSVDLLAEVSGIDVFIDGHSHSTMEDIAAVAEGNQVGDTVIASTGTKLANIGMVVLDETGITAQSIPAESVSLTDEAVAARAAEIQAQVDEEYGAVFAGTEALLNGEREPGNRTEETNLGDLITDALVWGAEREGEAVDAAVTNGGGIRASIAAGDITKKDVNTVLPFGNTLSIVKVTGAELLEALEASTYCTPTAIGGFPQVSGIVFTVDAGVAYDQGEQYPGSTYYAPASIGRVSIESVGGRDFSLTETYTIATNDFMASGGDTYYAFKAATVNYDLGVSMDEVLMDYITDELGGTVTEARYGQTGGRITVTNAPAETPEEPEAADWADVDADAWYAEAVHYVIENGIMGSTSTEAKVFTPNGTVTRATVFQTLYNMEGQPDSAEMPAEDGAALVSADGDLTWSAFRDISGKWYADAANWAAGIGLAAIPEDGSFNGERAITRAELATVVARYAEYQNMDVTAGGMAMQEMADYDAIPDWALSGMSICFYNGILSGKPGNLLDPNGTAVRTELAVILMNYAKLEPSGTVETDAYTATTVSIPNGDRQVPAVVTIPKGEGPFPAVVMNHGHGGSKDENVGFGGVAAALAEAGIASIRMDFPGCGDSTAPFTENTLSNMKSDSNASLAYLLENYDIDEAKLGILGYSMGGRLALEIISEEGNPYKAVVLLSAAANPGEESIAGILPEGTSIEDAIASAEEKGSFDYTTRYGQNLSLSAQWFEDMLVDPLANIKNYTGPMLVLHGDKDDVVTDATNKLIVAAYPAAEEIVVPDADHGYGFYSDQPAVTAAVEGSISAFFSRNLLGKTSMEDYLATTEYEWFATGKTDYMIQGKMVSQDTEVYNELEDAHYTAQPNGADVILKGTVGEEWVTKLEKVIQTYTKADGSELTAEDFTADTYIELKTKPTTGNFACFVPAELQVEVQTSWGDVLQANRAGVPHGEGDYLVCAVGEDGQPDLTDVWVVNGAVFPSTYDMTNAETEPSAAA
;
A
#
# COMPACT_ATOMS: atom_id res chain seq x y z
N MET A 1 54.64 -31.86 -37.98
CA MET A 1 55.10 -30.45 -37.97
C MET A 1 54.64 -29.58 -39.14
N LYS A 2 54.15 -30.11 -40.29
CA LYS A 2 53.69 -29.26 -41.41
C LYS A 2 52.19 -28.88 -41.38
N GLN A 3 51.33 -29.62 -40.67
CA GLN A 3 49.90 -29.29 -40.59
C GLN A 3 49.55 -28.18 -39.58
N LYS A 4 50.36 -28.01 -38.51
CA LYS A 4 50.12 -26.96 -37.51
C LYS A 4 50.38 -25.53 -38.03
N LYS A 5 51.18 -25.35 -39.09
CA LYS A 5 51.48 -24.01 -39.66
C LYS A 5 50.45 -23.54 -40.69
N LEU A 6 49.67 -24.44 -41.29
CA LEU A 6 48.61 -24.07 -42.23
C LEU A 6 47.34 -23.61 -41.48
N LEU A 7 47.08 -24.22 -40.32
CA LEU A 7 45.95 -23.86 -39.45
C LEU A 7 46.15 -22.49 -38.78
N SER A 8 47.38 -22.18 -38.35
CA SER A 8 47.70 -20.85 -37.79
C SER A 8 47.64 -19.72 -38.82
N LEU A 9 47.90 -19.99 -40.11
CA LEU A 9 47.79 -18.99 -41.17
C LEU A 9 46.33 -18.74 -41.60
N LEU A 10 45.47 -19.76 -41.53
CA LEU A 10 44.04 -19.64 -41.77
C LEU A 10 43.32 -18.94 -40.60
N LEU A 11 43.73 -19.20 -39.35
CA LEU A 11 43.21 -18.46 -38.20
C LEU A 11 43.61 -16.97 -38.24
N ALA A 12 44.86 -16.65 -38.60
CA ALA A 12 45.31 -15.27 -38.71
C ALA A 12 44.62 -14.50 -39.87
N ALA A 13 44.26 -15.18 -40.96
CA ALA A 13 43.49 -14.58 -42.05
C ALA A 13 42.01 -14.37 -41.67
N ALA A 14 41.41 -15.29 -40.89
CA ALA A 14 40.05 -15.13 -40.36
C ALA A 14 39.94 -13.97 -39.35
N LEU A 15 40.96 -13.80 -38.49
CA LEU A 15 41.07 -12.69 -37.54
C LEU A 15 41.24 -11.30 -38.18
N VAL A 16 41.79 -11.22 -39.40
CA VAL A 16 41.96 -9.94 -40.12
C VAL A 16 40.72 -9.57 -40.94
N PHE A 17 39.87 -10.55 -41.30
CA PHE A 17 38.58 -10.27 -41.95
C PHE A 17 37.43 -10.01 -40.96
N SER A 18 37.56 -10.39 -39.68
CA SER A 18 36.59 -10.05 -38.63
C SER A 18 36.80 -8.66 -38.01
N LEU A 19 37.89 -7.96 -38.34
CA LEU A 19 38.22 -6.63 -37.82
C LEU A 19 37.87 -5.49 -38.80
N ALA A 20 37.06 -5.76 -39.83
CA ALA A 20 36.65 -4.76 -40.82
C ALA A 20 35.17 -4.91 -41.21
N ALA A 21 34.27 -4.91 -40.22
CA ALA A 21 32.88 -4.43 -40.25
C ALA A 21 32.16 -4.94 -38.98
N PRO A 22 31.49 -4.11 -38.15
CA PRO A 22 31.08 -2.72 -38.36
C PRO A 22 31.77 -1.73 -37.39
N ALA A 23 32.32 -0.65 -37.94
CA ALA A 23 32.39 0.62 -37.23
C ALA A 23 31.02 1.29 -37.46
N ALA A 24 30.02 0.82 -36.71
CA ALA A 24 28.68 1.35 -36.53
C ALA A 24 27.94 0.32 -35.65
N ALA A 25 28.10 0.45 -34.34
CA ALA A 25 27.15 -0.09 -33.38
C ALA A 25 26.87 1.09 -32.46
N GLU A 26 25.89 1.90 -32.87
CA GLU A 26 25.13 2.75 -31.96
C GLU A 26 24.63 1.89 -30.80
N GLU A 27 24.52 2.50 -29.63
CA GLU A 27 23.81 1.94 -28.49
C GLU A 27 22.42 1.48 -28.96
N THR A 28 22.21 0.18 -29.05
CA THR A 28 20.85 -0.35 -29.13
C THR A 28 20.36 -0.40 -27.70
N THR A 29 19.68 0.68 -27.31
CA THR A 29 18.54 0.59 -26.39
C THR A 29 17.74 -0.66 -26.76
N SER A 30 17.35 -1.45 -25.76
CA SER A 30 16.32 -2.47 -25.99
C SER A 30 15.03 -1.71 -26.29
N GLU A 31 14.80 -1.38 -27.57
CA GLU A 31 13.56 -0.74 -28.02
C GLU A 31 12.38 -1.64 -27.63
N ALA A 32 11.39 -1.06 -26.94
CA ALA A 32 10.07 -1.65 -26.80
C ALA A 32 9.58 -2.06 -28.20
N ALA A 33 8.98 -3.24 -28.32
CA ALA A 33 8.45 -3.69 -29.61
C ALA A 33 7.46 -2.63 -30.12
N PRO A 34 7.59 -2.15 -31.38
CA PRO A 34 6.77 -1.05 -31.87
C PRO A 34 5.30 -1.47 -31.91
N TYR A 35 4.43 -0.62 -31.39
CA TYR A 35 2.99 -0.82 -31.50
C TYR A 35 2.59 -0.79 -32.98
N THR A 36 1.77 -1.75 -33.38
CA THR A 36 1.29 -1.88 -34.76
C THR A 36 -0.23 -1.85 -34.76
N VAL A 37 -0.80 -0.86 -35.46
CA VAL A 37 -2.24 -0.77 -35.69
C VAL A 37 -2.71 -2.00 -36.47
N PRO A 38 -3.78 -2.70 -36.05
CA PRO A 38 -4.36 -3.80 -36.80
C PRO A 38 -4.72 -3.41 -38.25
N ASP A 39 -4.54 -4.33 -39.20
CA ASP A 39 -4.78 -4.08 -40.64
C ASP A 39 -6.27 -3.82 -40.99
N ASP A 40 -7.20 -4.27 -40.13
CA ASP A 40 -8.64 -4.14 -40.32
C ASP A 40 -9.31 -3.97 -38.94
N MET A 41 -9.92 -2.81 -38.73
CA MET A 41 -10.70 -2.44 -37.54
C MET A 41 -12.13 -2.05 -37.95
N SER A 42 -12.61 -2.56 -39.09
CA SER A 42 -13.90 -2.19 -39.65
C SER A 42 -15.05 -2.54 -38.70
N GLY A 43 -15.76 -1.51 -38.23
CA GLY A 43 -16.91 -1.66 -37.33
C GLY A 43 -16.58 -1.56 -35.84
N GLU A 44 -15.30 -1.34 -35.49
CA GLU A 44 -14.89 -1.03 -34.11
C GLU A 44 -15.05 0.46 -33.83
N ILE A 45 -15.47 0.79 -32.60
CA ILE A 45 -15.42 2.15 -32.07
C ILE A 45 -14.21 2.23 -31.13
N VAL A 46 -13.30 3.15 -31.41
CA VAL A 46 -12.06 3.32 -30.63
C VAL A 46 -12.08 4.69 -29.98
N ILE A 47 -11.84 4.72 -28.68
CA ILE A 47 -11.59 5.95 -27.93
C ILE A 47 -10.10 5.99 -27.61
N LEU A 48 -9.36 6.85 -28.30
CA LEU A 48 -8.03 7.23 -27.87
C LEU A 48 -8.15 8.32 -26.81
N HIS A 49 -7.35 8.24 -25.76
CA HIS A 49 -7.39 9.26 -24.71
C HIS A 49 -6.03 9.58 -24.11
N THR A 50 -5.99 10.76 -23.50
CA THR A 50 -4.84 11.32 -22.77
C THR A 50 -5.33 12.00 -21.50
N ASN A 51 -4.44 12.18 -20.53
CA ASN A 51 -4.66 12.93 -19.31
C ASN A 51 -3.31 13.46 -18.81
N ASP A 52 -3.31 14.55 -18.03
CA ASP A 52 -2.14 15.07 -17.33
C ASP A 52 -0.93 15.29 -18.26
N VAL A 53 -1.18 15.82 -19.47
CA VAL A 53 -0.15 15.98 -20.51
C VAL A 53 0.95 16.95 -20.08
N HIS A 54 0.59 17.95 -19.27
CA HIS A 54 1.53 18.87 -18.63
C HIS A 54 2.61 19.49 -19.54
N GLY A 55 2.24 19.82 -20.78
CA GLY A 55 3.16 20.42 -21.74
C GLY A 55 4.14 19.46 -22.41
N ALA A 56 3.91 18.13 -22.37
CA ALA A 56 4.63 17.15 -23.17
C ALA A 56 4.28 17.22 -24.67
N ILE A 57 4.38 18.41 -25.26
CA ILE A 57 3.80 18.80 -26.56
C ILE A 57 4.26 17.96 -27.77
N ALA A 58 5.41 17.30 -27.67
CA ALA A 58 5.92 16.43 -28.73
C ALA A 58 5.06 15.17 -28.94
N GLY A 59 4.36 14.71 -27.89
CA GLY A 59 3.54 13.50 -27.95
C GLY A 59 2.29 13.64 -28.83
N TYR A 60 1.73 14.85 -28.98
CA TYR A 60 0.53 15.10 -29.80
C TYR A 60 0.67 14.62 -31.24
N ALA A 61 1.88 14.68 -31.81
CA ALA A 61 2.12 14.21 -33.18
C ALA A 61 1.94 12.69 -33.32
N LYS A 62 2.27 11.92 -32.28
CA LYS A 62 2.08 10.47 -32.25
C LYS A 62 0.61 10.11 -32.08
N VAL A 63 -0.08 10.82 -31.19
CA VAL A 63 -1.53 10.67 -30.98
C VAL A 63 -2.30 10.93 -32.28
N ALA A 64 -2.01 12.04 -32.95
CA ALA A 64 -2.63 12.41 -34.23
C ALA A 64 -2.41 11.33 -35.32
N ALA A 65 -1.19 10.81 -35.41
CA ALA A 65 -0.86 9.78 -36.38
C ALA A 65 -1.51 8.43 -36.07
N LEU A 66 -1.64 8.09 -34.79
CA LEU A 66 -2.30 6.87 -34.34
C LEU A 66 -3.81 6.93 -34.65
N LYS A 67 -4.47 8.06 -34.36
CA LYS A 67 -5.86 8.33 -34.75
C LYS A 67 -6.05 8.12 -36.25
N ALA A 68 -5.25 8.81 -37.07
CA ALA A 68 -5.36 8.72 -38.53
C ALA A 68 -5.12 7.29 -39.06
N ALA A 69 -4.21 6.53 -38.46
CA ALA A 69 -3.93 5.15 -38.87
C ALA A 69 -5.08 4.20 -38.51
N MET A 70 -5.72 4.37 -37.35
CA MET A 70 -6.89 3.57 -36.95
C MET A 70 -8.13 3.90 -37.81
N GLU A 71 -8.32 5.19 -38.15
CA GLU A 71 -9.35 5.59 -39.12
C GLU A 71 -9.10 4.98 -40.51
N GLU A 72 -7.84 4.93 -40.98
CA GLU A 72 -7.48 4.28 -42.24
C GLU A 72 -7.72 2.75 -42.20
N ALA A 73 -7.55 2.13 -41.03
CA ALA A 73 -7.88 0.73 -40.78
C ALA A 73 -9.39 0.45 -40.69
N GLY A 74 -10.23 1.49 -40.67
CA GLY A 74 -11.69 1.39 -40.75
C GLY A 74 -12.45 1.56 -39.43
N ALA A 75 -11.77 1.91 -38.34
CA ALA A 75 -12.41 2.20 -37.06
C ALA A 75 -13.11 3.58 -37.07
N TYR A 76 -14.15 3.72 -36.25
CA TYR A 76 -14.66 5.04 -35.85
C TYR A 76 -13.89 5.50 -34.62
N VAL A 77 -13.06 6.54 -34.76
CA VAL A 77 -12.14 6.96 -33.70
C VAL A 77 -12.59 8.27 -33.07
N LEU A 78 -12.70 8.30 -31.75
CA LEU A 78 -12.81 9.50 -30.93
C LEU A 78 -11.49 9.71 -30.18
N LEU A 79 -11.04 10.96 -30.09
CA LEU A 79 -9.87 11.36 -29.32
C LEU A 79 -10.29 12.31 -28.20
N MET A 80 -10.04 11.90 -26.96
CA MET A 80 -10.51 12.59 -25.76
C MET A 80 -9.37 12.97 -24.82
N ASP A 81 -9.54 14.01 -24.03
CA ASP A 81 -8.59 14.38 -22.97
C ASP A 81 -9.32 14.56 -21.63
N ALA A 82 -8.76 14.00 -20.56
CA ALA A 82 -9.33 14.06 -19.22
C ALA A 82 -8.66 15.13 -18.32
N GLY A 83 -8.10 16.20 -18.88
CA GLY A 83 -7.67 17.39 -18.15
C GLY A 83 -6.16 17.47 -17.89
N ASP A 84 -5.74 18.62 -17.38
CA ASP A 84 -4.36 19.03 -17.09
C ASP A 84 -3.44 19.02 -18.32
N PHE A 85 -3.96 19.56 -19.43
CA PHE A 85 -3.21 19.79 -20.65
C PHE A 85 -2.53 21.17 -20.68
N ILE A 86 -2.96 22.10 -19.83
CA ILE A 86 -2.29 23.40 -19.62
C ILE A 86 -1.51 23.38 -18.30
N GLN A 87 -0.35 24.03 -18.25
CA GLN A 87 0.65 24.02 -17.16
C GLN A 87 1.62 22.82 -17.21
N GLY A 88 2.87 23.02 -16.74
CA GLY A 88 3.86 21.97 -16.51
C GLY A 88 5.21 22.33 -17.11
N ASP A 89 5.33 22.28 -18.44
CA ASP A 89 6.49 22.79 -19.18
C ASP A 89 6.24 24.25 -19.66
N PRO A 90 7.29 25.09 -19.79
CA PRO A 90 7.14 26.46 -20.30
C PRO A 90 6.51 26.55 -21.69
N THR A 91 6.57 25.50 -22.51
CA THR A 91 5.92 25.43 -23.84
C THR A 91 4.41 25.64 -23.82
N VAL A 92 3.74 25.34 -22.71
CA VAL A 92 2.31 25.60 -22.52
C VAL A 92 2.04 26.65 -21.45
N SER A 93 2.93 26.81 -20.48
CA SER A 93 2.74 27.74 -19.36
C SER A 93 2.93 29.20 -19.78
N ILE A 94 3.91 29.50 -20.64
CA ILE A 94 4.16 30.88 -21.13
C ILE A 94 2.99 31.41 -21.96
N SER A 95 2.32 30.52 -22.71
CA SER A 95 1.16 30.87 -23.52
C SER A 95 -0.16 30.74 -22.76
N GLU A 96 -0.11 30.49 -21.45
CA GLU A 96 -1.27 30.30 -20.57
C GLU A 96 -2.25 29.25 -21.12
N GLY A 97 -1.72 28.18 -21.76
CA GLY A 97 -2.48 27.08 -22.35
C GLY A 97 -2.79 27.18 -23.85
N ALA A 98 -2.62 28.35 -24.48
CA ALA A 98 -2.98 28.53 -25.89
C ALA A 98 -2.20 27.59 -26.83
N SER A 99 -0.95 27.28 -26.51
CA SER A 99 -0.14 26.33 -27.29
C SER A 99 -0.64 24.88 -27.19
N ALA A 100 -1.21 24.49 -26.04
CA ALA A 100 -1.80 23.16 -25.88
C ALA A 100 -3.06 23.04 -26.74
N VAL A 101 -3.98 24.01 -26.63
CA VAL A 101 -5.22 24.05 -27.44
C VAL A 101 -4.91 24.08 -28.94
N GLU A 102 -3.90 24.85 -29.37
CA GLU A 102 -3.47 24.85 -30.77
C GLU A 102 -3.04 23.46 -31.25
N LEU A 103 -2.24 22.75 -30.46
CA LEU A 103 -1.75 21.41 -30.82
C LEU A 103 -2.86 20.35 -30.74
N MET A 104 -3.78 20.47 -29.79
CA MET A 104 -4.96 19.60 -29.69
C MET A 104 -5.91 19.80 -30.88
N ASN A 105 -6.12 21.05 -31.32
CA ASN A 105 -6.86 21.35 -32.56
C ASN A 105 -6.19 20.68 -33.77
N LEU A 106 -4.86 20.76 -33.87
CA LEU A 106 -4.12 20.12 -34.97
C LEU A 106 -4.12 18.59 -34.89
N ALA A 107 -4.08 18.01 -33.68
CA ALA A 107 -4.15 16.57 -33.47
C ALA A 107 -5.56 16.00 -33.67
N GLY A 108 -6.57 16.86 -33.64
CA GLY A 108 -7.96 16.52 -33.89
C GLY A 108 -8.64 15.89 -32.67
N TYR A 109 -8.47 16.48 -31.48
CA TYR A 109 -9.29 16.11 -30.31
C TYR A 109 -10.77 16.38 -30.59
N ASP A 110 -11.63 15.52 -30.07
CA ASP A 110 -13.08 15.55 -30.27
C ASP A 110 -13.82 16.12 -29.05
N VAL A 111 -13.27 15.97 -27.84
CA VAL A 111 -13.81 16.51 -26.58
C VAL A 111 -12.72 16.49 -25.49
N ALA A 112 -12.78 17.42 -24.55
CA ALA A 112 -11.93 17.40 -23.35
C ALA A 112 -12.72 17.74 -22.08
N ALA A 113 -12.26 17.27 -20.93
CA ALA A 113 -12.62 17.84 -19.63
C ALA A 113 -11.51 18.79 -19.16
N PRO A 114 -11.83 19.83 -18.37
CA PRO A 114 -10.82 20.56 -17.62
C PRO A 114 -10.43 19.76 -16.37
N GLY A 115 -9.14 19.80 -16.04
CA GLY A 115 -8.60 19.47 -14.73
C GLY A 115 -8.32 20.72 -13.90
N ASN A 116 -7.69 20.55 -12.74
CA ASN A 116 -7.46 21.69 -11.84
C ASN A 116 -6.51 22.73 -12.43
N HIS A 117 -5.52 22.30 -13.22
CA HIS A 117 -4.53 23.20 -13.81
C HIS A 117 -5.10 24.04 -14.96
N GLU A 118 -6.26 23.66 -15.53
CA GLU A 118 -6.99 24.52 -16.45
C GLU A 118 -7.45 25.85 -15.82
N PHE A 119 -7.52 25.92 -14.48
CA PHE A 119 -7.90 27.11 -13.73
C PHE A 119 -6.72 27.93 -13.20
N ASP A 120 -5.47 27.52 -13.42
CA ASP A 120 -4.27 28.23 -12.93
C ASP A 120 -4.15 29.65 -13.45
N TYR A 121 -4.58 29.89 -14.69
CA TYR A 121 -4.62 31.22 -15.32
C TYR A 121 -6.00 31.87 -15.22
N GLY A 122 -6.93 31.20 -14.53
CA GLY A 122 -8.26 31.69 -14.17
C GLY A 122 -9.37 31.38 -15.16
N TYR A 123 -10.61 31.46 -14.66
CA TYR A 123 -11.81 31.11 -15.40
C TYR A 123 -11.95 31.89 -16.72
N ALA A 124 -11.59 33.17 -16.72
CA ALA A 124 -11.68 34.00 -17.92
C ALA A 124 -10.70 33.57 -19.02
N ASN A 125 -9.52 33.06 -18.65
CA ASN A 125 -8.56 32.51 -19.60
C ASN A 125 -9.08 31.20 -20.18
N LEU A 126 -9.51 30.27 -19.31
CA LEU A 126 -10.06 28.98 -19.75
C LEU A 126 -11.30 29.15 -20.65
N ALA A 127 -12.18 30.11 -20.34
CA ALA A 127 -13.32 30.42 -21.20
C ALA A 127 -12.91 30.96 -22.58
N ALA A 128 -11.84 31.74 -22.65
CA ALA A 128 -11.30 32.20 -23.94
C ALA A 128 -10.65 31.05 -24.73
N LEU A 129 -9.93 30.16 -24.04
CA LEU A 129 -9.36 28.95 -24.65
C LEU A 129 -10.45 28.00 -25.15
N ALA A 130 -11.54 27.83 -24.40
CA ALA A 130 -12.70 27.03 -24.81
C ALA A 130 -13.38 27.60 -26.08
N ASP A 131 -13.36 28.93 -26.27
CA ASP A 131 -13.84 29.57 -27.49
C ASP A 131 -12.87 29.37 -28.70
N GLU A 132 -11.58 29.11 -28.43
CA GLU A 132 -10.55 28.85 -29.44
C GLU A 132 -10.39 27.35 -29.79
N ALA A 133 -10.83 26.46 -28.91
CA ALA A 133 -10.84 25.02 -29.14
C ALA A 133 -11.82 24.65 -30.27
N GLU A 134 -11.39 23.76 -31.17
CA GLU A 134 -12.26 23.19 -32.21
C GLU A 134 -13.09 22.00 -31.69
N PHE A 135 -12.95 21.69 -30.40
CA PHE A 135 -13.66 20.66 -29.64
C PHE A 135 -14.33 21.27 -28.39
N PRO A 136 -15.45 20.71 -27.91
CA PRO A 136 -16.07 21.13 -26.66
C PRO A 136 -15.21 20.76 -25.45
N ILE A 137 -15.16 21.68 -24.48
CA ILE A 137 -14.72 21.40 -23.11
C ILE A 137 -15.97 21.16 -22.26
N VAL A 138 -16.07 20.00 -21.61
CA VAL A 138 -17.26 19.59 -20.82
C VAL A 138 -16.90 19.37 -19.35
N ALA A 139 -17.73 19.90 -18.44
CA ALA A 139 -17.56 19.76 -16.98
C ALA A 139 -18.92 19.95 -16.27
N ALA A 140 -19.60 18.87 -15.95
CA ALA A 140 -20.96 18.89 -15.40
C ALA A 140 -21.03 19.43 -13.97
N ASN A 141 -19.96 19.27 -13.18
CA ASN A 141 -19.88 19.68 -11.79
C ASN A 141 -19.24 21.07 -11.57
N VAL A 142 -18.85 21.77 -12.65
CA VAL A 142 -18.26 23.12 -12.58
C VAL A 142 -19.31 24.16 -12.93
N LEU A 143 -19.66 24.99 -11.96
CA LEU A 143 -20.65 26.05 -12.10
C LEU A 143 -19.99 27.42 -12.11
N TYR A 144 -20.45 28.33 -12.96
CA TYR A 144 -20.21 29.76 -12.85
C TYR A 144 -21.49 30.45 -12.38
N GLY A 145 -21.53 30.87 -11.12
CA GLY A 145 -22.79 31.15 -10.42
C GLY A 145 -23.62 29.88 -10.26
N ASP A 146 -24.88 29.89 -10.73
CA ASP A 146 -25.80 28.75 -10.61
C ASP A 146 -25.93 27.96 -11.94
N THR A 147 -24.98 28.11 -12.88
CA THR A 147 -25.05 27.50 -14.21
C THR A 147 -23.77 26.80 -14.59
N VAL A 148 -23.86 25.65 -15.27
CA VAL A 148 -22.70 24.90 -15.79
C VAL A 148 -21.82 25.78 -16.68
N ALA A 149 -20.51 25.72 -16.45
CA ALA A 149 -19.52 26.68 -16.93
C ALA A 149 -19.12 26.53 -18.42
N PHE A 150 -18.87 25.30 -18.89
CA PHE A 150 -18.33 25.03 -20.24
C PHE A 150 -19.24 24.12 -21.11
N GLY A 151 -20.28 23.55 -20.50
CA GLY A 151 -21.14 22.51 -21.07
C GLY A 151 -21.08 21.26 -20.20
N ALA A 152 -22.18 20.52 -20.06
CA ALA A 152 -22.20 19.35 -19.19
C ALA A 152 -21.80 18.07 -19.94
N ASN A 153 -22.29 17.91 -21.18
CA ASN A 153 -22.08 16.73 -22.00
C ASN A 153 -22.14 17.05 -23.51
N THR A 154 -21.76 16.06 -24.33
CA THR A 154 -21.91 16.03 -25.79
C THR A 154 -22.25 14.60 -26.25
N VAL A 155 -22.81 14.45 -27.46
CA VAL A 155 -23.16 13.14 -28.05
C VAL A 155 -22.56 13.00 -29.43
N PHE A 156 -21.80 11.92 -29.63
CA PHE A 156 -21.27 11.50 -30.92
C PHE A 156 -22.16 10.41 -31.52
N THR A 157 -22.22 10.34 -32.85
CA THR A 157 -22.99 9.30 -33.54
C THR A 157 -22.18 8.75 -34.70
N THR A 158 -21.99 7.43 -34.70
CA THR A 158 -21.30 6.71 -35.76
C THR A 158 -22.10 6.71 -37.07
N GLU A 159 -21.48 6.31 -38.18
CA GLU A 159 -22.17 6.25 -39.48
C GLU A 159 -23.33 5.23 -39.51
N ASP A 160 -23.24 4.17 -38.71
CA ASP A 160 -24.26 3.13 -38.55
C ASP A 160 -25.30 3.44 -37.46
N GLY A 161 -25.10 4.53 -36.70
CA GLY A 161 -26.10 5.14 -35.83
C GLY A 161 -25.95 4.83 -34.34
N VAL A 162 -24.84 4.22 -33.92
CA VAL A 162 -24.48 4.03 -32.51
C VAL A 162 -24.18 5.40 -31.90
N LYS A 163 -24.75 5.69 -30.73
CA LYS A 163 -24.62 6.95 -30.02
C LYS A 163 -23.71 6.82 -28.80
N ILE A 164 -22.69 7.66 -28.71
CA ILE A 164 -21.76 7.72 -27.58
C ILE A 164 -21.98 9.06 -26.87
N GLY A 165 -22.54 9.01 -25.66
CA GLY A 165 -22.67 10.16 -24.78
C GLY A 165 -21.39 10.37 -23.99
N VAL A 166 -20.90 11.61 -23.91
CA VAL A 166 -19.69 11.95 -23.16
C VAL A 166 -19.98 13.14 -22.25
N PHE A 167 -19.70 13.01 -20.96
CA PHE A 167 -19.75 14.11 -19.99
C PHE A 167 -18.43 14.21 -19.23
N GLY A 168 -18.14 15.37 -18.65
CA GLY A 168 -16.88 15.61 -17.95
C GLY A 168 -17.08 16.00 -16.49
N LEU A 169 -16.05 15.77 -15.66
CA LEU A 169 -16.01 16.16 -14.25
C LEU A 169 -14.61 16.67 -13.89
N ASP A 170 -14.56 17.76 -13.12
CA ASP A 170 -13.31 18.31 -12.56
C ASP A 170 -13.21 18.01 -11.06
N THR A 171 -11.99 17.89 -10.52
CA THR A 171 -11.81 17.64 -9.09
C THR A 171 -12.31 18.82 -8.24
N PRO A 172 -13.06 18.58 -7.14
CA PRO A 172 -13.43 19.65 -6.21
C PRO A 172 -12.24 20.34 -5.55
N GLU A 173 -11.08 19.69 -5.56
CA GLU A 173 -9.84 20.24 -5.03
C GLU A 173 -9.36 21.48 -5.79
N THR A 174 -9.84 21.71 -7.02
CA THR A 174 -9.56 22.94 -7.77
C THR A 174 -9.93 24.18 -6.96
N ALA A 175 -10.96 24.12 -6.12
CA ALA A 175 -11.34 25.21 -5.21
C ALA A 175 -10.22 25.62 -4.24
N THR A 176 -9.28 24.71 -3.96
CA THR A 176 -8.15 24.90 -3.04
C THR A 176 -6.78 24.87 -3.71
N LYS A 177 -6.64 24.22 -4.86
CA LYS A 177 -5.38 24.07 -5.61
C LYS A 177 -5.19 25.19 -6.64
N ALA A 178 -6.27 25.77 -7.18
CA ALA A 178 -6.20 26.96 -8.02
C ALA A 178 -6.19 28.25 -7.18
N HIS A 179 -5.67 29.33 -7.76
CA HIS A 179 -5.60 30.62 -7.07
C HIS A 179 -7.03 31.17 -6.79
N PRO A 180 -7.45 31.37 -5.52
CA PRO A 180 -8.85 31.70 -5.18
C PRO A 180 -9.40 32.96 -5.89
N ALA A 181 -8.57 33.98 -6.12
CA ALA A 181 -8.99 35.18 -6.87
C ALA A 181 -9.20 34.94 -8.38
N LYS A 182 -8.58 33.91 -8.96
CA LYS A 182 -8.67 33.58 -10.39
C LYS A 182 -9.90 32.72 -10.71
N ILE A 183 -10.49 32.10 -9.70
CA ILE A 183 -11.70 31.27 -9.77
C ILE A 183 -12.92 31.94 -9.11
N GLU A 184 -12.90 33.26 -8.92
CA GLU A 184 -14.03 33.98 -8.31
C GLU A 184 -15.33 33.76 -9.10
N GLY A 185 -16.36 33.25 -8.41
CA GLY A 185 -17.66 32.94 -8.99
C GLY A 185 -17.77 31.52 -9.58
N VAL A 186 -16.68 30.75 -9.59
CA VAL A 186 -16.70 29.32 -9.94
C VAL A 186 -17.01 28.51 -8.69
N THR A 187 -17.84 27.48 -8.82
CA THR A 187 -18.15 26.49 -7.78
C THR A 187 -17.93 25.10 -8.34
N PHE A 188 -17.21 24.28 -7.60
CA PHE A 188 -16.95 22.87 -7.91
C PHE A 188 -17.81 22.04 -6.96
N LEU A 189 -18.78 21.29 -7.49
CA LEU A 189 -19.62 20.41 -6.68
C LEU A 189 -18.79 19.24 -6.16
N ALA A 190 -18.99 18.86 -4.89
CA ALA A 190 -18.22 17.83 -4.18
C ALA A 190 -19.17 16.82 -3.48
N GLY A 191 -18.65 15.64 -3.15
CA GLY A 191 -19.35 14.56 -2.44
C GLY A 191 -20.69 14.20 -3.09
N GLU A 192 -21.74 14.09 -2.28
CA GLU A 192 -23.09 13.75 -2.78
C GLU A 192 -23.58 14.68 -3.91
N ALA A 193 -23.20 15.96 -3.91
CA ALA A 193 -23.58 16.89 -4.96
C ALA A 193 -22.86 16.63 -6.29
N LEU A 194 -21.60 16.18 -6.23
CA LEU A 194 -20.85 15.71 -7.39
C LEU A 194 -21.50 14.46 -7.97
N PHE A 195 -21.82 13.48 -7.11
CA PHE A 195 -22.41 12.21 -7.52
C PHE A 195 -23.80 12.42 -8.14
N ALA A 196 -24.62 13.28 -7.54
CA ALA A 196 -25.92 13.66 -8.08
C ALA A 196 -25.81 14.35 -9.46
N ALA A 197 -24.81 15.22 -9.66
CA ALA A 197 -24.58 15.86 -10.95
C ALA A 197 -24.15 14.85 -12.03
N ALA A 198 -23.33 13.86 -11.67
CA ALA A 198 -22.92 12.77 -12.56
C ALA A 198 -24.10 11.86 -12.93
N GLN A 199 -24.91 11.43 -11.94
CA GLN A 199 -26.11 10.62 -12.21
C GLN A 199 -27.13 11.38 -13.08
N GLU A 200 -27.29 12.70 -12.91
CA GLU A 200 -28.14 13.52 -13.80
C GLU A 200 -27.65 13.48 -15.26
N GLN A 201 -26.33 13.44 -15.49
CA GLN A 201 -25.79 13.31 -16.86
C GLN A 201 -26.04 11.91 -17.43
N VAL A 202 -25.87 10.85 -16.63
CA VAL A 202 -26.19 9.49 -17.05
C VAL A 202 -27.65 9.40 -17.47
N ASP A 203 -28.57 9.80 -16.60
CA ASP A 203 -30.02 9.76 -16.87
C ASP A 203 -30.40 10.57 -18.12
N ALA A 204 -29.76 11.73 -18.33
CA ALA A 204 -30.00 12.57 -19.50
C ALA A 204 -29.52 11.92 -20.80
N LEU A 205 -28.34 11.30 -20.80
CA LEU A 205 -27.75 10.64 -21.95
C LEU A 205 -28.48 9.33 -22.30
N GLU A 206 -28.91 8.56 -21.29
CA GLU A 206 -29.82 7.42 -21.47
C GLU A 206 -31.16 7.85 -22.09
N ALA A 207 -31.75 8.96 -21.60
CA ALA A 207 -32.99 9.50 -22.14
C ALA A 207 -32.87 10.00 -23.60
N GLU A 208 -31.66 10.42 -24.02
CA GLU A 208 -31.33 10.74 -25.41
C GLU A 208 -31.09 9.47 -26.27
N GLY A 209 -31.03 8.31 -25.63
CA GLY A 209 -30.86 7.00 -26.23
C GLY A 209 -29.41 6.73 -26.64
N CYS A 210 -28.44 7.18 -25.84
CA CYS A 210 -27.04 6.79 -26.02
C CYS A 210 -26.87 5.28 -25.78
N ASP A 211 -26.06 4.64 -26.61
CA ASP A 211 -25.74 3.21 -26.49
C ASP A 211 -24.55 2.99 -25.54
N TYR A 212 -23.65 3.98 -25.45
CA TYR A 212 -22.54 4.02 -24.49
C TYR A 212 -22.44 5.39 -23.83
N ILE A 213 -22.08 5.43 -22.54
CA ILE A 213 -21.86 6.65 -21.75
C ILE A 213 -20.42 6.64 -21.21
N VAL A 214 -19.67 7.69 -21.57
CA VAL A 214 -18.27 7.89 -21.17
C VAL A 214 -18.19 9.10 -20.23
N CYS A 215 -17.53 8.93 -19.09
CA CYS A 215 -17.16 10.02 -18.21
C CYS A 215 -15.69 10.38 -18.40
N LEU A 216 -15.40 11.64 -18.72
CA LEU A 216 -14.05 12.22 -18.65
C LEU A 216 -13.87 12.83 -17.26
N GLY A 217 -13.34 12.06 -16.32
CA GLY A 217 -13.10 12.52 -14.96
C GLY A 217 -11.68 13.03 -14.78
N HIS A 218 -11.54 14.14 -14.08
CA HIS A 218 -10.27 14.59 -13.54
C HIS A 218 -10.36 14.51 -12.01
N LEU A 219 -10.63 13.31 -11.46
CA LEU A 219 -10.94 13.11 -10.04
C LEU A 219 -9.81 12.39 -9.30
N GLY A 220 -9.10 11.50 -9.99
CA GLY A 220 -8.01 10.72 -9.44
C GLY A 220 -8.46 9.62 -8.47
N ILE A 221 -7.48 8.84 -8.02
CA ILE A 221 -7.66 7.73 -7.07
C ILE A 221 -6.88 7.90 -5.75
N ASP A 222 -6.08 8.95 -5.62
CA ASP A 222 -5.24 9.17 -4.43
C ASP A 222 -6.09 9.41 -3.18
N ASP A 223 -5.60 8.95 -2.02
CA ASP A 223 -6.27 9.13 -0.73
C ASP A 223 -6.52 10.60 -0.36
N GLU A 224 -5.71 11.53 -0.89
CA GLU A 224 -5.91 12.98 -0.73
C GLU A 224 -7.24 13.47 -1.33
N SER A 225 -7.80 12.72 -2.29
CA SER A 225 -9.07 13.00 -2.96
C SER A 225 -10.26 12.20 -2.39
N ALA A 226 -10.06 11.46 -1.30
CA ALA A 226 -11.09 10.58 -0.72
C ALA A 226 -12.43 11.30 -0.46
N GLY A 227 -13.52 10.62 -0.84
CA GLY A 227 -14.88 11.18 -0.89
C GLY A 227 -15.23 11.87 -2.21
N ASN A 228 -14.26 12.03 -3.12
CA ASN A 228 -14.47 12.60 -4.46
C ASN A 228 -13.70 11.85 -5.56
N ARG A 229 -13.05 10.71 -5.25
CA ARG A 229 -12.30 9.92 -6.23
C ARG A 229 -13.22 9.33 -7.28
N SER A 230 -12.64 8.92 -8.42
CA SER A 230 -13.37 8.16 -9.43
C SER A 230 -14.01 6.88 -8.85
N VAL A 231 -13.28 6.15 -8.00
CA VAL A 231 -13.79 4.95 -7.31
C VAL A 231 -14.91 5.25 -6.30
N ASP A 232 -14.87 6.40 -5.62
CA ASP A 232 -15.92 6.81 -4.67
C ASP A 232 -17.20 7.17 -5.43
N LEU A 233 -17.06 7.86 -6.57
CA LEU A 233 -18.18 8.21 -7.44
C LEU A 233 -18.86 6.97 -8.02
N LEU A 234 -18.08 6.01 -8.50
CA LEU A 234 -18.60 4.78 -9.11
C LEU A 234 -19.26 3.82 -8.11
N ALA A 235 -19.05 4.01 -6.81
CA ALA A 235 -19.81 3.30 -5.78
C ALA A 235 -21.27 3.79 -5.67
N GLU A 236 -21.54 5.06 -6.05
CA GLU A 236 -22.84 5.72 -5.88
C GLU A 236 -23.56 6.01 -7.21
N VAL A 237 -22.81 6.10 -8.32
CA VAL A 237 -23.33 6.44 -9.66
C VAL A 237 -23.29 5.20 -10.55
N SER A 238 -24.42 4.88 -11.18
CA SER A 238 -24.56 3.72 -12.06
C SER A 238 -24.93 4.16 -13.48
N GLY A 239 -24.57 3.34 -14.48
CA GLY A 239 -24.88 3.59 -15.90
C GLY A 239 -23.76 4.31 -16.69
N ILE A 240 -22.58 4.45 -16.11
CA ILE A 240 -21.36 4.83 -16.84
C ILE A 240 -20.72 3.57 -17.41
N ASP A 241 -20.42 3.52 -18.70
CA ASP A 241 -19.77 2.36 -19.33
C ASP A 241 -18.23 2.47 -19.24
N VAL A 242 -17.70 3.67 -19.46
CA VAL A 242 -16.26 3.95 -19.42
C VAL A 242 -16.00 5.22 -18.60
N PHE A 243 -15.09 5.14 -17.64
CA PHE A 243 -14.56 6.27 -16.90
C PHE A 243 -13.09 6.48 -17.29
N ILE A 244 -12.80 7.60 -17.95
CA ILE A 244 -11.43 7.99 -18.29
C ILE A 244 -10.99 9.01 -17.24
N ASP A 245 -10.03 8.64 -16.40
CA ASP A 245 -9.58 9.44 -15.24
C ASP A 245 -8.25 10.19 -15.49
N GLY A 246 -7.94 11.13 -14.60
CA GLY A 246 -6.70 11.93 -14.55
C GLY A 246 -6.32 12.31 -13.11
N HIS A 247 -5.69 13.47 -12.90
CA HIS A 247 -5.40 14.11 -11.60
C HIS A 247 -4.30 13.44 -10.77
N SER A 248 -4.48 12.16 -10.41
CA SER A 248 -3.52 11.40 -9.57
C SER A 248 -2.29 10.90 -10.34
N HIS A 249 -2.19 11.19 -11.65
CA HIS A 249 -1.17 10.66 -12.56
C HIS A 249 -1.09 9.12 -12.57
N SER A 250 -2.17 8.45 -12.20
CA SER A 250 -2.22 7.00 -12.06
C SER A 250 -2.09 6.31 -13.41
N THR A 251 -1.33 5.22 -13.47
CA THR A 251 -1.28 4.31 -14.60
C THR A 251 -2.41 3.29 -14.53
N MET A 252 -2.62 2.50 -15.58
CA MET A 252 -3.52 1.34 -15.52
C MET A 252 -3.13 0.32 -14.44
N GLU A 253 -1.86 0.26 -14.04
CA GLU A 253 -1.43 -0.62 -12.93
C GLU A 253 -1.92 -0.08 -11.58
N ASP A 254 -1.85 1.24 -11.39
CA ASP A 254 -2.34 1.91 -10.19
C ASP A 254 -3.87 1.85 -10.09
N ILE A 255 -4.58 1.99 -11.23
CA ILE A 255 -6.05 1.77 -11.28
C ILE A 255 -6.38 0.33 -10.88
N ALA A 256 -5.64 -0.67 -11.38
CA ALA A 256 -5.86 -2.07 -11.03
C ALA A 256 -5.62 -2.37 -9.54
N ALA A 257 -4.80 -1.57 -8.85
CA ALA A 257 -4.56 -1.70 -7.41
C ALA A 257 -5.75 -1.25 -6.55
N VAL A 258 -6.62 -0.36 -7.07
CA VAL A 258 -7.79 0.18 -6.35
C VAL A 258 -9.14 -0.27 -6.94
N ALA A 259 -9.14 -0.81 -8.16
CA ALA A 259 -10.31 -1.29 -8.88
C ALA A 259 -9.96 -2.59 -9.62
N GLU A 260 -10.48 -3.74 -9.14
CA GLU A 260 -10.14 -5.06 -9.67
C GLU A 260 -10.37 -5.13 -11.18
N GLY A 261 -9.33 -5.53 -11.94
CA GLY A 261 -9.41 -5.62 -13.40
C GLY A 261 -9.61 -4.29 -14.13
N ASN A 262 -9.34 -3.16 -13.47
CA ASN A 262 -9.67 -1.80 -13.93
C ASN A 262 -11.18 -1.56 -14.07
N GLN A 263 -11.97 -2.14 -13.16
CA GLN A 263 -13.42 -2.00 -13.18
C GLN A 263 -13.99 -1.71 -11.78
N VAL A 264 -15.05 -0.91 -11.74
CA VAL A 264 -15.94 -0.78 -10.57
C VAL A 264 -17.36 -1.07 -11.05
N GLY A 265 -17.94 -2.16 -10.56
CA GLY A 265 -19.17 -2.70 -11.13
C GLY A 265 -18.98 -3.09 -12.60
N ASP A 266 -19.83 -2.59 -13.48
CA ASP A 266 -19.74 -2.82 -14.93
C ASP A 266 -18.92 -1.72 -15.66
N THR A 267 -18.47 -0.68 -14.95
CA THR A 267 -17.75 0.46 -15.54
C THR A 267 -16.27 0.15 -15.69
N VAL A 268 -15.72 0.32 -16.91
CA VAL A 268 -14.28 0.24 -17.17
C VAL A 268 -13.61 1.57 -16.84
N ILE A 269 -12.56 1.55 -16.04
CA ILE A 269 -11.75 2.72 -15.68
C ILE A 269 -10.45 2.70 -16.49
N ALA A 270 -10.04 3.84 -17.02
CA ALA A 270 -8.80 3.98 -17.78
C ALA A 270 -8.05 5.27 -17.45
N SER A 271 -6.72 5.20 -17.37
CA SER A 271 -5.82 6.35 -17.21
C SER A 271 -4.47 6.08 -17.91
N THR A 272 -3.70 7.13 -18.23
CA THR A 272 -2.47 7.03 -19.03
C THR A 272 -1.18 7.35 -18.28
N GLY A 273 -1.26 7.64 -16.98
CA GLY A 273 -0.15 8.22 -16.23
C GLY A 273 -0.07 9.74 -16.46
N THR A 274 1.12 10.27 -16.76
CA THR A 274 1.32 11.70 -17.01
C THR A 274 2.31 11.94 -18.14
N LYS A 275 2.35 13.16 -18.69
CA LYS A 275 3.31 13.64 -19.70
C LYS A 275 3.34 12.83 -20.99
N LEU A 276 2.19 12.25 -21.37
CA LEU A 276 2.08 11.39 -22.55
C LEU A 276 3.13 10.27 -22.55
N ALA A 277 3.47 9.72 -21.37
CA ALA A 277 4.25 8.49 -21.30
C ALA A 277 3.52 7.34 -22.01
N ASN A 278 2.18 7.33 -21.92
CA ASN A 278 1.29 6.42 -22.62
C ASN A 278 0.19 7.18 -23.38
N ILE A 279 -0.42 6.49 -24.34
CA ILE A 279 -1.65 6.88 -25.04
C ILE A 279 -2.69 5.82 -24.69
N GLY A 280 -3.81 6.22 -24.11
CA GLY A 280 -4.88 5.32 -23.73
C GLY A 280 -5.71 4.91 -24.93
N MET A 281 -6.19 3.67 -24.94
CA MET A 281 -7.03 3.13 -26.00
C MET A 281 -8.12 2.25 -25.41
N VAL A 282 -9.36 2.66 -25.61
CA VAL A 282 -10.57 1.88 -25.29
C VAL A 282 -11.23 1.43 -26.59
N VAL A 283 -11.58 0.16 -26.70
CA VAL A 283 -12.31 -0.41 -27.84
C VAL A 283 -13.69 -0.86 -27.37
N LEU A 284 -14.72 -0.37 -28.08
CA LEU A 284 -16.11 -0.75 -27.88
C LEU A 284 -16.55 -1.58 -29.11
N ASP A 285 -16.91 -2.84 -28.89
CA ASP A 285 -17.34 -3.75 -29.95
C ASP A 285 -18.43 -4.75 -29.50
N GLU A 286 -18.78 -5.71 -30.37
CA GLU A 286 -19.80 -6.73 -30.06
C GLU A 286 -19.42 -7.68 -28.91
N THR A 287 -18.13 -7.72 -28.54
CA THR A 287 -17.57 -8.59 -27.51
C THR A 287 -17.45 -7.93 -26.15
N GLY A 288 -17.47 -6.59 -26.09
CA GLY A 288 -17.51 -5.80 -24.87
C GLY A 288 -16.66 -4.54 -24.96
N ILE A 289 -16.22 -4.06 -23.79
CA ILE A 289 -15.36 -2.90 -23.61
C ILE A 289 -13.99 -3.41 -23.18
N THR A 290 -12.93 -2.98 -23.88
CA THR A 290 -11.54 -3.29 -23.48
C THR A 290 -10.73 -2.01 -23.42
N ALA A 291 -9.85 -1.88 -22.42
CA ALA A 291 -8.97 -0.74 -22.24
C ALA A 291 -7.50 -1.18 -22.17
N GLN A 292 -6.60 -0.37 -22.72
CA GLN A 292 -5.15 -0.58 -22.62
C GLN A 292 -4.38 0.75 -22.69
N SER A 293 -3.16 0.75 -22.18
CA SER A 293 -2.20 1.83 -22.36
C SER A 293 -1.15 1.45 -23.41
N ILE A 294 -0.95 2.31 -24.40
CA ILE A 294 0.09 2.17 -25.43
C ILE A 294 1.27 3.06 -25.04
N PRO A 295 2.45 2.52 -24.71
CA PRO A 295 3.62 3.35 -24.43
C PRO A 295 3.94 4.25 -25.62
N ALA A 296 4.01 5.57 -25.41
CA ALA A 296 4.19 6.53 -26.49
C ALA A 296 5.52 6.31 -27.22
N GLU A 297 6.55 5.80 -26.55
CA GLU A 297 7.82 5.41 -27.16
C GLU A 297 7.70 4.26 -28.17
N SER A 298 6.73 3.36 -28.00
CA SER A 298 6.46 2.25 -28.92
C SER A 298 5.74 2.70 -30.21
N VAL A 299 5.16 3.90 -30.22
CA VAL A 299 4.48 4.47 -31.38
C VAL A 299 5.51 5.11 -32.32
N SER A 300 5.74 4.44 -33.45
CA SER A 300 6.66 4.89 -34.50
C SER A 300 6.02 5.85 -35.52
N LEU A 301 4.70 5.97 -35.51
CA LEU A 301 3.94 6.87 -36.37
C LEU A 301 4.06 8.31 -35.85
N THR A 302 4.08 9.29 -36.77
CA THR A 302 4.14 10.71 -36.42
C THR A 302 3.40 11.54 -37.47
N ASP A 303 2.61 12.52 -37.02
CA ASP A 303 2.02 13.53 -37.89
C ASP A 303 3.04 14.66 -38.09
N GLU A 304 3.48 14.82 -39.33
CA GLU A 304 4.54 15.76 -39.69
C GLU A 304 4.15 17.23 -39.43
N ALA A 305 2.87 17.58 -39.54
CA ALA A 305 2.42 18.96 -39.32
C ALA A 305 2.39 19.30 -37.83
N VAL A 306 1.82 18.40 -37.02
CA VAL A 306 1.81 18.55 -35.55
C VAL A 306 3.23 18.53 -35.00
N ALA A 307 4.07 17.58 -35.45
CA ALA A 307 5.47 17.49 -35.02
C ALA A 307 6.27 18.75 -35.35
N ALA A 308 6.09 19.29 -36.56
CA ALA A 308 6.74 20.54 -36.97
C ALA A 308 6.31 21.73 -36.11
N ARG A 309 5.03 21.81 -35.74
CA ARG A 309 4.52 22.90 -34.90
C ARG A 309 5.00 22.78 -33.46
N ALA A 310 4.96 21.59 -32.87
CA ALA A 310 5.49 21.34 -31.54
C ALA A 310 7.00 21.67 -31.46
N ALA A 311 7.78 21.28 -32.47
CA ALA A 311 9.20 21.61 -32.54
C ALA A 311 9.46 23.12 -32.69
N GLU A 312 8.60 23.87 -33.39
CA GLU A 312 8.69 25.32 -33.49
C GLU A 312 8.42 26.01 -32.14
N ILE A 313 7.41 25.57 -31.40
CA ILE A 313 7.09 26.07 -30.06
C ILE A 313 8.27 25.79 -29.11
N GLN A 314 8.80 24.56 -29.12
CA GLN A 314 9.96 24.20 -28.31
C GLN A 314 11.16 25.10 -28.62
N ALA A 315 11.46 25.35 -29.90
CA ALA A 315 12.58 26.19 -30.30
C ALA A 315 12.42 27.66 -29.84
N GLN A 316 11.19 28.19 -29.82
CA GLN A 316 10.90 29.54 -29.32
C GLN A 316 11.18 29.66 -27.81
N VAL A 317 10.76 28.65 -27.04
CA VAL A 317 11.05 28.56 -25.60
C VAL A 317 12.54 28.43 -25.34
N ASP A 318 13.22 27.53 -26.06
CA ASP A 318 14.65 27.28 -25.86
C ASP A 318 15.50 28.54 -26.15
N GLU A 319 15.12 29.36 -27.15
CA GLU A 319 15.82 30.61 -27.48
C GLU A 319 15.74 31.64 -26.34
N GLU A 320 14.60 31.73 -25.64
CA GLU A 320 14.35 32.74 -24.62
C GLU A 320 14.71 32.27 -23.20
N TYR A 321 14.45 31.00 -22.88
CA TYR A 321 14.54 30.44 -21.53
C TYR A 321 15.71 29.47 -21.33
N GLY A 322 16.31 28.94 -22.40
CA GLY A 322 17.48 28.04 -22.33
C GLY A 322 18.81 28.73 -22.02
N ALA A 323 18.82 30.06 -21.85
CA ALA A 323 20.03 30.81 -21.56
C ALA A 323 20.46 30.63 -20.09
N VAL A 324 21.70 30.16 -19.90
CA VAL A 324 22.37 30.11 -18.58
C VAL A 324 22.58 31.53 -18.07
N PHE A 325 22.11 31.83 -16.85
CA PHE A 325 22.31 33.12 -16.19
C PHE A 325 23.10 33.01 -14.88
N ALA A 326 23.13 31.82 -14.27
CA ALA A 326 23.83 31.55 -13.01
C ALA A 326 24.35 30.11 -12.96
N GLY A 327 24.96 29.71 -11.84
CA GLY A 327 25.30 28.32 -11.53
C GLY A 327 25.09 27.99 -10.06
N THR A 328 25.00 26.70 -9.72
CA THR A 328 24.98 26.17 -8.35
C THR A 328 26.09 25.13 -8.16
N GLU A 329 26.74 25.14 -7.00
CA GLU A 329 27.77 24.17 -6.62
C GLU A 329 27.18 22.88 -6.01
N ALA A 330 25.92 22.92 -5.56
CA ALA A 330 25.23 21.80 -4.93
C ALA A 330 23.90 21.49 -5.63
N LEU A 331 23.40 20.27 -5.41
CA LEU A 331 22.01 19.93 -5.73
C LEU A 331 21.09 20.77 -4.86
N LEU A 332 20.15 21.48 -5.48
CA LEU A 332 19.07 22.19 -4.78
C LEU A 332 17.84 21.28 -4.81
N ASN A 333 17.56 20.62 -3.69
CA ASN A 333 16.52 19.61 -3.57
C ASN A 333 15.14 20.26 -3.65
N GLY A 334 14.37 19.87 -4.67
CA GLY A 334 12.98 20.27 -4.83
C GLY A 334 12.03 19.09 -5.02
N GLU A 335 12.40 17.89 -4.56
CA GLU A 335 11.59 16.68 -4.65
C GLU A 335 10.30 16.77 -3.83
N ARG A 336 9.32 15.92 -4.18
CA ARG A 336 8.03 15.82 -3.47
C ARG A 336 8.21 15.19 -2.09
N GLU A 337 8.74 13.97 -2.04
CA GLU A 337 8.86 13.13 -0.84
C GLU A 337 10.00 12.09 -1.01
N PRO A 338 10.93 11.97 -0.04
CA PRO A 338 11.21 12.98 0.97
C PRO A 338 11.66 14.29 0.30
N GLY A 339 11.19 15.44 0.77
CA GLY A 339 11.53 16.73 0.18
C GLY A 339 10.62 17.86 0.64
N ASN A 340 10.28 18.77 -0.28
CA ASN A 340 9.60 20.04 0.05
C ASN A 340 8.26 19.87 0.79
N ARG A 341 7.64 18.69 0.72
CA ARG A 341 6.34 18.37 1.33
C ARG A 341 6.43 17.61 2.65
N THR A 342 7.62 17.19 3.07
CA THR A 342 7.84 16.41 4.30
C THR A 342 8.86 17.04 5.25
N GLU A 343 9.81 17.82 4.72
CA GLU A 343 10.94 18.36 5.48
C GLU A 343 11.48 19.69 4.92
N GLU A 344 12.43 20.30 5.63
CA GLU A 344 13.18 21.47 5.14
C GLU A 344 14.08 21.09 3.97
N THR A 345 14.11 21.92 2.93
CA THR A 345 15.05 21.75 1.82
C THR A 345 15.91 22.99 1.60
N ASN A 346 17.12 22.79 1.08
CA ASN A 346 18.01 23.88 0.74
C ASN A 346 17.47 24.77 -0.40
N LEU A 347 16.63 24.24 -1.30
CA LEU A 347 15.92 25.04 -2.30
C LEU A 347 14.79 25.85 -1.68
N GLY A 348 14.03 25.28 -0.75
CA GLY A 348 13.03 26.01 0.03
C GLY A 348 13.64 27.18 0.80
N ASP A 349 14.81 26.96 1.40
CA ASP A 349 15.61 27.99 2.06
C ASP A 349 16.05 29.11 1.11
N LEU A 350 16.59 28.73 -0.05
CA LEU A 350 17.01 29.67 -1.08
C LEU A 350 15.85 30.55 -1.57
N ILE A 351 14.70 29.93 -1.85
CA ILE A 351 13.50 30.63 -2.33
C ILE A 351 13.00 31.60 -1.26
N THR A 352 12.85 31.15 -0.02
CA THR A 352 12.31 32.00 1.04
C THR A 352 13.25 33.13 1.44
N ASP A 353 14.58 32.93 1.36
CA ASP A 353 15.55 34.02 1.49
C ASP A 353 15.42 35.04 0.36
N ALA A 354 15.19 34.58 -0.87
CA ALA A 354 14.92 35.45 -2.01
C ALA A 354 13.63 36.26 -1.80
N LEU A 355 12.57 35.68 -1.21
CA LEU A 355 11.33 36.42 -0.89
C LEU A 355 11.55 37.52 0.15
N VAL A 356 12.33 37.24 1.21
CA VAL A 356 12.71 38.28 2.20
C VAL A 356 13.47 39.40 1.50
N TRP A 357 14.49 39.07 0.71
CA TRP A 357 15.30 40.04 -0.03
C TRP A 357 14.46 40.85 -1.04
N GLY A 358 13.56 40.19 -1.75
CA GLY A 358 12.66 40.82 -2.72
C GLY A 358 11.72 41.82 -2.06
N ALA A 359 11.13 41.46 -0.92
CA ALA A 359 10.27 42.36 -0.16
C ALA A 359 11.02 43.61 0.31
N GLU A 360 12.24 43.42 0.83
CA GLU A 360 13.11 44.55 1.24
C GLU A 360 13.48 45.45 0.06
N ARG A 361 13.73 44.86 -1.13
CA ARG A 361 14.03 45.60 -2.37
C ARG A 361 12.85 46.47 -2.80
N GLU A 362 11.63 45.99 -2.64
CA GLU A 362 10.39 46.74 -2.87
C GLU A 362 10.04 47.73 -1.75
N GLY A 363 10.88 47.80 -0.71
CA GLY A 363 10.78 48.77 0.38
C GLY A 363 9.90 48.32 1.55
N GLU A 364 9.56 47.03 1.62
CA GLU A 364 8.83 46.42 2.72
C GLU A 364 9.78 45.75 3.70
N ALA A 365 9.69 46.12 4.98
CA ALA A 365 10.43 45.45 6.03
C ALA A 365 9.62 44.26 6.54
N VAL A 366 10.14 43.05 6.36
CA VAL A 366 9.51 41.79 6.78
C VAL A 366 10.30 41.14 7.92
N ASP A 367 9.62 40.39 8.78
CA ASP A 367 10.24 39.62 9.86
C ASP A 367 10.73 38.25 9.36
N ALA A 368 10.04 37.67 8.38
CA ALA A 368 10.26 36.31 7.89
C ALA A 368 9.58 36.07 6.53
N ALA A 369 9.80 34.91 5.93
CA ALA A 369 9.04 34.42 4.78
C ALA A 369 8.53 32.98 4.97
N VAL A 370 7.40 32.67 4.34
CA VAL A 370 6.83 31.31 4.27
C VAL A 370 6.30 31.06 2.86
N THR A 371 6.69 29.94 2.26
CA THR A 371 6.08 29.42 1.01
C THR A 371 5.73 27.95 1.18
N ASN A 372 4.65 27.49 0.56
CA ASN A 372 4.20 26.11 0.60
C ASN A 372 5.06 25.24 -0.31
N GLY A 373 5.38 24.02 0.13
CA GLY A 373 6.22 23.06 -0.60
C GLY A 373 5.60 22.62 -1.92
N GLY A 374 4.26 22.59 -2.00
CA GLY A 374 3.50 22.34 -3.22
C GLY A 374 3.74 23.38 -4.31
N GLY A 375 4.20 24.59 -3.96
CA GLY A 375 4.61 25.63 -4.90
C GLY A 375 5.98 25.39 -5.56
N ILE A 376 6.79 24.46 -5.04
CA ILE A 376 8.14 24.15 -5.53
C ILE A 376 8.11 22.78 -6.23
N ARG A 377 8.35 22.78 -7.54
CA ARG A 377 7.95 21.65 -8.42
C ARG A 377 9.06 20.78 -8.96
N ALA A 378 10.31 21.18 -8.77
CA ALA A 378 11.46 20.43 -9.28
C ALA A 378 12.74 20.76 -8.50
N SER A 379 13.70 19.83 -8.55
CA SER A 379 15.08 20.05 -8.13
C SER A 379 15.89 20.80 -9.20
N ILE A 380 16.94 21.51 -8.78
CA ILE A 380 17.97 22.06 -9.68
C ILE A 380 19.28 21.34 -9.42
N ALA A 381 19.77 20.60 -10.42
CA ALA A 381 21.04 19.88 -10.32
C ALA A 381 22.23 20.83 -10.17
N ALA A 382 23.32 20.35 -9.54
CA ALA A 382 24.59 21.06 -9.50
C ALA A 382 25.08 21.39 -10.92
N GLY A 383 25.51 22.63 -11.17
CA GLY A 383 25.94 23.09 -12.49
C GLY A 383 25.30 24.40 -12.92
N ASP A 384 25.09 24.56 -14.24
CA ASP A 384 24.51 25.76 -14.83
C ASP A 384 23.02 25.89 -14.47
N ILE A 385 22.56 27.11 -14.19
CA ILE A 385 21.15 27.45 -13.95
C ILE A 385 20.65 28.31 -15.12
N THR A 386 19.59 27.84 -15.76
CA THR A 386 18.85 28.53 -16.81
C THR A 386 17.55 29.12 -16.29
N LYS A 387 16.93 30.01 -17.06
CA LYS A 387 15.58 30.51 -16.74
C LYS A 387 14.53 29.40 -16.80
N LYS A 388 14.72 28.44 -17.71
CA LYS A 388 13.88 27.24 -17.82
C LYS A 388 13.88 26.46 -16.51
N ASP A 389 15.05 26.27 -15.88
CA ASP A 389 15.14 25.56 -14.59
C ASP A 389 14.32 26.28 -13.52
N VAL A 390 14.49 27.59 -13.37
CA VAL A 390 13.74 28.39 -12.38
C VAL A 390 12.22 28.37 -12.65
N ASN A 391 11.80 28.49 -13.91
CA ASN A 391 10.38 28.40 -14.27
C ASN A 391 9.83 26.98 -14.07
N THR A 392 10.66 25.94 -14.21
CA THR A 392 10.25 24.57 -13.89
C THR A 392 10.07 24.40 -12.38
N VAL A 393 10.88 25.06 -11.55
CA VAL A 393 10.73 25.08 -10.09
C VAL A 393 9.50 25.87 -9.63
N LEU A 394 9.26 27.06 -10.21
CA LEU A 394 8.17 27.99 -9.84
C LEU A 394 7.24 28.28 -11.04
N PRO A 395 6.46 27.30 -11.53
CA PRO A 395 5.76 27.40 -12.82
C PRO A 395 4.45 28.19 -12.79
N PHE A 396 3.92 28.53 -11.60
CA PHE A 396 2.57 29.07 -11.45
C PHE A 396 2.46 30.59 -11.71
N GLY A 397 3.59 31.27 -11.91
CA GLY A 397 3.62 32.73 -12.03
C GLY A 397 3.16 33.45 -10.77
N ASN A 398 3.26 32.79 -9.60
CA ASN A 398 2.89 33.37 -8.31
C ASN A 398 3.71 34.64 -8.04
N THR A 399 3.07 35.61 -7.39
CA THR A 399 3.66 36.90 -7.04
C THR A 399 3.97 36.99 -5.55
N LEU A 400 4.98 37.80 -5.22
CA LEU A 400 5.39 38.07 -3.85
C LEU A 400 4.34 38.93 -3.12
N SER A 401 3.77 38.38 -2.06
CA SER A 401 2.74 39.01 -1.23
C SER A 401 3.20 39.23 0.21
N ILE A 402 2.57 40.18 0.90
CA ILE A 402 2.85 40.54 2.29
C ILE A 402 1.61 40.32 3.15
N VAL A 403 1.75 39.56 4.23
CA VAL A 403 0.71 39.37 5.26
C VAL A 403 1.20 39.81 6.64
N LYS A 404 0.30 40.31 7.49
CA LYS A 404 0.60 40.58 8.91
C LYS A 404 -0.30 39.77 9.81
N VAL A 405 0.31 38.81 10.49
CA VAL A 405 -0.35 37.85 11.37
C VAL A 405 0.17 37.99 12.79
N THR A 406 -0.69 37.77 13.77
CA THR A 406 -0.28 37.58 15.16
C THR A 406 0.51 36.28 15.32
N GLY A 407 1.29 36.15 16.38
CA GLY A 407 1.98 34.90 16.66
C GLY A 407 1.02 33.71 16.78
N ALA A 408 -0.17 33.91 17.34
CA ALA A 408 -1.21 32.88 17.39
C ALA A 408 -1.68 32.43 16.00
N GLU A 409 -1.93 33.37 15.08
CA GLU A 409 -2.32 33.07 13.70
C GLU A 409 -1.19 32.41 12.90
N LEU A 410 0.07 32.81 13.13
CA LEU A 410 1.24 32.15 12.52
C LEU A 410 1.39 30.71 13.02
N LEU A 411 1.20 30.50 14.33
CA LEU A 411 1.26 29.17 14.92
C LEU A 411 0.14 28.26 14.42
N GLU A 412 -1.08 28.77 14.30
CA GLU A 412 -2.21 28.06 13.68
C GLU A 412 -1.90 27.69 12.22
N ALA A 413 -1.34 28.62 11.43
CA ALA A 413 -0.98 28.36 10.05
C ALA A 413 0.05 27.22 9.90
N LEU A 414 1.08 27.20 10.76
CA LEU A 414 2.11 26.15 10.75
C LEU A 414 1.58 24.81 11.30
N GLU A 415 0.68 24.82 12.28
CA GLU A 415 -0.01 23.62 12.76
C GLU A 415 -0.87 22.99 11.64
N ALA A 416 -1.67 23.82 10.96
CA ALA A 416 -2.54 23.34 9.89
C ALA A 416 -1.75 22.87 8.66
N SER A 417 -0.65 23.55 8.30
CA SER A 417 0.20 23.17 7.16
C SER A 417 1.03 21.91 7.35
N THR A 418 1.05 21.36 8.57
CA THR A 418 1.76 20.13 8.92
C THR A 418 0.81 19.03 9.41
N TYR A 419 -0.49 19.11 9.09
CA TYR A 419 -1.54 18.26 9.71
C TYR A 419 -1.28 16.74 9.57
N CYS A 420 -0.62 16.29 8.51
CA CYS A 420 -0.28 14.88 8.29
C CYS A 420 1.23 14.58 8.30
N THR A 421 2.09 15.56 8.60
CA THR A 421 3.55 15.34 8.70
C THR A 421 3.83 14.22 9.72
N PRO A 422 4.58 13.16 9.34
CA PRO A 422 5.64 13.14 8.32
C PRO A 422 5.19 12.78 6.89
N THR A 423 3.93 12.42 6.67
CA THR A 423 3.40 12.20 5.31
C THR A 423 3.40 13.50 4.51
N ALA A 424 3.75 13.40 3.22
CA ALA A 424 3.82 14.55 2.34
C ALA A 424 2.50 15.33 2.22
N ILE A 425 2.60 16.66 2.35
CA ILE A 425 1.50 17.60 2.12
C ILE A 425 1.95 18.80 1.29
N GLY A 426 1.16 19.18 0.29
CA GLY A 426 1.44 20.38 -0.52
C GLY A 426 1.57 21.66 0.30
N GLY A 427 0.78 21.76 1.37
CA GLY A 427 0.81 22.87 2.31
C GLY A 427 2.11 23.00 3.13
N PHE A 428 2.98 21.98 3.20
CA PHE A 428 4.14 21.98 4.11
C PHE A 428 4.97 23.26 3.98
N PRO A 429 5.31 23.95 5.08
CA PRO A 429 5.94 25.28 5.02
C PRO A 429 7.45 25.17 4.78
N GLN A 430 7.96 25.80 3.74
CA GLN A 430 9.37 26.21 3.65
C GLN A 430 9.49 27.65 4.17
N VAL A 431 10.54 27.96 4.94
CA VAL A 431 10.59 29.21 5.71
C VAL A 431 11.93 29.93 5.64
N SER A 432 11.92 31.26 5.82
CA SER A 432 13.10 32.08 6.15
C SER A 432 12.81 32.93 7.36
N GLY A 433 13.78 33.04 8.27
CA GLY A 433 13.64 33.84 9.49
C GLY A 433 12.68 33.26 10.53
N ILE A 434 12.18 32.03 10.35
CA ILE A 434 11.40 31.27 11.35
C ILE A 434 12.22 30.04 11.73
N VAL A 435 12.24 29.70 13.02
CA VAL A 435 12.71 28.41 13.51
C VAL A 435 11.54 27.77 14.25
N PHE A 436 11.14 26.57 13.85
CA PHE A 436 10.06 25.84 14.48
C PHE A 436 10.27 24.31 14.46
N THR A 437 9.63 23.63 15.40
CA THR A 437 9.63 22.17 15.54
C THR A 437 8.23 21.62 15.27
N VAL A 438 8.14 20.49 14.58
CA VAL A 438 6.94 19.65 14.40
C VAL A 438 7.14 18.35 15.18
N ASP A 439 6.21 17.99 16.05
CA ASP A 439 6.16 16.69 16.71
C ASP A 439 5.21 15.74 15.95
N ALA A 440 5.78 14.93 15.07
CA ALA A 440 5.07 13.95 14.25
C ALA A 440 4.46 12.78 15.07
N GLY A 441 4.82 12.65 16.35
CA GLY A 441 4.21 11.68 17.27
C GLY A 441 2.87 12.15 17.86
N VAL A 442 2.47 13.41 17.62
CA VAL A 442 1.22 14.00 18.09
C VAL A 442 0.23 14.10 16.92
N ALA A 443 -0.88 13.35 17.00
CA ALA A 443 -1.94 13.38 15.99
C ALA A 443 -2.60 14.76 15.85
N TYR A 444 -3.18 15.05 14.68
CA TYR A 444 -3.80 16.36 14.41
C TYR A 444 -5.16 16.39 15.06
N ASP A 445 -5.36 17.36 15.95
CA ASP A 445 -6.65 17.58 16.58
C ASP A 445 -7.54 18.37 15.62
N GLN A 446 -8.17 17.65 14.68
CA GLN A 446 -8.98 18.24 13.62
C GLN A 446 -10.23 18.95 14.20
N GLY A 447 -10.41 20.20 13.80
CA GLY A 447 -11.56 21.05 14.14
C GLY A 447 -12.51 21.29 12.97
N GLU A 448 -13.08 22.49 12.92
CA GLU A 448 -14.04 22.89 11.89
C GLU A 448 -13.36 23.08 10.52
N GLN A 449 -14.07 22.75 9.44
CA GLN A 449 -13.61 22.98 8.07
C GLN A 449 -13.45 24.48 7.79
N TYR A 450 -12.37 24.88 7.11
CA TYR A 450 -12.21 26.27 6.70
C TYR A 450 -13.27 26.66 5.66
N PRO A 451 -13.84 27.88 5.71
CA PRO A 451 -14.85 28.31 4.74
C PRO A 451 -14.35 28.26 3.29
N GLY A 452 -15.01 27.45 2.46
CA GLY A 452 -14.72 27.31 1.03
C GLY A 452 -13.39 26.58 0.75
N SER A 453 -13.00 25.65 1.61
CA SER A 453 -11.79 24.84 1.51
C SER A 453 -12.11 23.37 1.80
N THR A 454 -11.24 22.45 1.39
CA THR A 454 -11.24 21.02 1.77
C THR A 454 -10.47 20.75 3.06
N TYR A 455 -9.76 21.76 3.61
CA TYR A 455 -8.94 21.63 4.82
C TYR A 455 -9.66 22.09 6.09
N TYR A 456 -9.19 21.59 7.23
CA TYR A 456 -9.78 21.81 8.56
C TYR A 456 -8.84 22.60 9.48
N ALA A 457 -9.42 23.50 10.26
CA ALA A 457 -8.71 24.24 11.31
C ALA A 457 -8.31 23.30 12.47
N PRO A 458 -7.25 23.60 13.22
CA PRO A 458 -6.93 22.83 14.43
C PRO A 458 -7.94 23.16 15.55
N ALA A 459 -8.56 22.13 16.14
CA ALA A 459 -9.36 22.27 17.36
C ALA A 459 -8.50 22.66 18.57
N SER A 460 -7.26 22.15 18.60
CA SER A 460 -6.20 22.60 19.50
C SER A 460 -4.83 22.52 18.83
N ILE A 461 -3.87 23.32 19.33
CA ILE A 461 -2.50 23.39 18.81
C ILE A 461 -1.60 22.64 19.80
N GLY A 462 -0.92 21.61 19.31
CA GLY A 462 -0.10 20.73 20.14
C GLY A 462 1.10 20.09 19.43
N ARG A 463 1.16 20.11 18.09
CA ARG A 463 2.28 19.51 17.34
C ARG A 463 3.39 20.51 17.06
N VAL A 464 3.05 21.78 16.85
CA VAL A 464 4.01 22.80 16.41
C VAL A 464 4.44 23.67 17.58
N SER A 465 5.74 23.91 17.67
CA SER A 465 6.30 24.98 18.51
C SER A 465 7.24 25.87 17.71
N ILE A 466 7.06 27.18 17.79
CA ILE A 466 7.95 28.15 17.15
C ILE A 466 8.96 28.66 18.18
N GLU A 467 10.26 28.51 17.90
CA GLU A 467 11.31 29.03 18.78
C GLU A 467 11.55 30.53 18.52
N SER A 468 11.65 30.94 17.26
CA SER A 468 11.95 32.33 16.91
C SER A 468 11.37 32.78 15.57
N VAL A 469 11.12 34.08 15.44
CA VAL A 469 10.69 34.72 14.19
C VAL A 469 11.45 36.03 14.04
N GLY A 470 12.08 36.28 12.89
CA GLY A 470 12.91 37.47 12.63
C GLY A 470 14.09 37.63 13.58
N GLY A 471 14.65 36.51 14.07
CA GLY A 471 15.78 36.49 15.01
C GLY A 471 15.44 36.96 16.42
N ARG A 472 14.15 37.04 16.78
CA ARG A 472 13.66 37.31 18.15
C ARG A 472 12.79 36.17 18.66
N ASP A 473 12.77 35.98 19.98
CA ASP A 473 11.93 34.98 20.66
C ASP A 473 10.47 35.09 20.22
N PHE A 474 9.82 33.95 19.97
CA PHE A 474 8.44 33.90 19.55
C PHE A 474 7.45 34.39 20.63
N SER A 475 6.41 35.10 20.21
CA SER A 475 5.33 35.61 21.06
C SER A 475 3.98 35.48 20.37
N LEU A 476 3.06 34.75 21.02
CA LEU A 476 1.67 34.56 20.55
C LEU A 476 0.91 35.89 20.29
N THR A 477 1.33 36.98 20.92
CA THR A 477 0.59 38.26 20.91
C THR A 477 1.22 39.34 20.05
N GLU A 478 2.47 39.14 19.61
CA GLU A 478 3.11 40.09 18.70
C GLU A 478 2.64 39.86 17.27
N THR A 479 2.65 40.92 16.47
CA THR A 479 2.38 40.84 15.04
C THR A 479 3.70 40.68 14.30
N TYR A 480 3.73 39.74 13.37
CA TYR A 480 4.83 39.47 12.46
C TYR A 480 4.40 39.83 11.03
N THR A 481 5.31 40.45 10.28
CA THR A 481 5.13 40.73 8.85
C THR A 481 5.82 39.63 8.06
N ILE A 482 5.05 38.83 7.34
CA ILE A 482 5.53 37.64 6.62
C ILE A 482 5.45 37.91 5.12
N ALA A 483 6.58 37.70 4.42
CA ALA A 483 6.60 37.57 2.97
C ALA A 483 6.13 36.18 2.57
N THR A 484 5.25 36.09 1.59
CA THR A 484 4.69 34.82 1.11
C THR A 484 4.34 34.96 -0.37
N ASN A 485 3.61 34.00 -0.93
CA ASN A 485 3.09 34.06 -2.28
C ASN A 485 1.60 34.44 -2.30
N ASP A 486 1.12 34.99 -3.41
CA ASP A 486 -0.26 35.42 -3.62
C ASP A 486 -1.30 34.29 -3.45
N PHE A 487 -0.94 33.07 -3.85
CA PHE A 487 -1.74 31.87 -3.63
C PHE A 487 -2.02 31.63 -2.12
N MET A 488 -0.99 31.58 -1.29
CA MET A 488 -1.10 31.40 0.16
C MET A 488 -1.72 32.62 0.84
N ALA A 489 -1.39 33.83 0.39
CA ALA A 489 -2.04 35.05 0.87
C ALA A 489 -3.55 35.02 0.60
N SER A 490 -4.00 34.37 -0.46
CA SER A 490 -5.42 34.18 -0.78
C SER A 490 -6.06 33.00 -0.01
N GLY A 491 -5.28 32.28 0.80
CA GLY A 491 -5.71 31.14 1.60
C GLY A 491 -5.63 29.79 0.88
N GLY A 492 -4.81 29.68 -0.16
CA GLY A 492 -4.49 28.41 -0.81
C GLY A 492 -3.85 27.41 0.16
N ASP A 493 -3.99 26.12 -0.15
CA ASP A 493 -3.70 25.01 0.77
C ASP A 493 -4.38 25.21 2.14
N THR A 494 -3.61 25.14 3.23
CA THR A 494 -4.08 25.22 4.62
C THR A 494 -3.98 26.64 5.21
N TYR A 495 -3.52 27.63 4.43
CA TYR A 495 -3.11 28.96 4.92
C TYR A 495 -4.28 29.94 5.09
N TYR A 496 -5.44 29.48 5.57
CA TYR A 496 -6.62 30.35 5.80
C TYR A 496 -6.30 31.52 6.74
N ALA A 497 -5.45 31.33 7.74
CA ALA A 497 -5.01 32.39 8.65
C ALA A 497 -4.34 33.57 7.91
N PHE A 498 -3.66 33.33 6.78
CA PHE A 498 -3.05 34.37 5.97
C PHE A 498 -4.10 35.17 5.19
N LYS A 499 -5.13 34.48 4.66
CA LYS A 499 -6.31 35.12 4.04
C LYS A 499 -7.08 35.98 5.04
N ALA A 500 -7.24 35.48 6.27
CA ALA A 500 -7.95 36.18 7.34
C ALA A 500 -7.17 37.38 7.90
N ALA A 501 -5.87 37.49 7.60
CA ALA A 501 -5.02 38.56 8.09
C ALA A 501 -5.56 39.94 7.69
N THR A 502 -5.65 40.85 8.67
CA THR A 502 -6.21 42.19 8.45
C THR A 502 -5.35 43.09 7.56
N VAL A 503 -4.07 42.75 7.37
CA VAL A 503 -3.17 43.37 6.41
C VAL A 503 -2.64 42.26 5.52
N ASN A 504 -3.05 42.31 4.26
CA ASN A 504 -2.74 41.33 3.23
C ASN A 504 -2.77 42.08 1.88
N TYR A 505 -1.66 42.09 1.16
CA TYR A 505 -1.56 42.73 -0.15
C TYR A 505 -0.43 42.13 -0.98
N ASP A 506 -0.66 42.08 -2.28
CA ASP A 506 0.31 41.65 -3.28
C ASP A 506 1.22 42.82 -3.70
N LEU A 507 2.52 42.56 -3.83
CA LEU A 507 3.49 43.51 -4.40
C LEU A 507 3.49 43.47 -5.94
N GLY A 508 2.93 42.40 -6.53
CA GLY A 508 2.80 42.21 -7.97
C GLY A 508 4.11 41.90 -8.67
N VAL A 509 5.13 41.48 -7.92
CA VAL A 509 6.45 41.09 -8.44
C VAL A 509 6.49 39.57 -8.50
N SER A 510 6.91 39.01 -9.65
CA SER A 510 6.94 37.56 -9.85
C SER A 510 7.98 36.88 -8.97
N MET A 511 7.63 35.74 -8.36
CA MET A 511 8.56 35.00 -7.48
C MET A 511 9.77 34.44 -8.22
N ASP A 512 9.58 33.98 -9.46
CA ASP A 512 10.66 33.45 -10.28
C ASP A 512 11.69 34.55 -10.62
N GLU A 513 11.23 35.76 -10.96
CA GLU A 513 12.06 36.95 -11.14
C GLU A 513 12.78 37.33 -9.84
N VAL A 514 12.09 37.29 -8.70
CA VAL A 514 12.72 37.56 -7.39
C VAL A 514 13.84 36.57 -7.10
N LEU A 515 13.64 35.28 -7.38
CA LEU A 515 14.68 34.25 -7.21
C LEU A 515 15.85 34.46 -8.17
N MET A 516 15.58 34.69 -9.46
CA MET A 516 16.63 34.95 -10.46
C MET A 516 17.46 36.19 -10.12
N ASP A 517 16.80 37.27 -9.68
CA ASP A 517 17.44 38.51 -9.26
C ASP A 517 18.24 38.31 -7.97
N TYR A 518 17.72 37.57 -6.99
CA TYR A 518 18.47 37.24 -5.76
C TYR A 518 19.76 36.48 -6.08
N ILE A 519 19.68 35.44 -6.91
CA ILE A 519 20.85 34.66 -7.33
C ILE A 519 21.85 35.58 -8.07
N THR A 520 21.37 36.47 -8.93
CA THR A 520 22.24 37.32 -9.75
C THR A 520 22.87 38.46 -8.93
N ASP A 521 22.05 39.22 -8.21
CA ASP A 521 22.43 40.48 -7.58
C ASP A 521 23.00 40.28 -6.17
N GLU A 522 22.42 39.38 -5.38
CA GLU A 522 22.82 39.13 -3.99
C GLU A 522 23.86 38.01 -3.88
N LEU A 523 23.68 36.90 -4.63
CA LEU A 523 24.64 35.79 -4.63
C LEU A 523 25.75 35.96 -5.68
N GLY A 524 25.65 36.95 -6.56
CA GLY A 524 26.68 37.24 -7.57
C GLY A 524 26.72 36.22 -8.72
N GLY A 525 25.61 35.53 -8.99
CA GLY A 525 25.45 34.57 -10.07
C GLY A 525 25.92 33.14 -9.73
N THR A 526 26.23 32.85 -8.47
CA THR A 526 26.60 31.50 -8.04
C THR A 526 25.97 31.15 -6.69
N VAL A 527 25.16 30.09 -6.67
CA VAL A 527 24.66 29.47 -5.45
C VAL A 527 25.76 28.55 -4.91
N THR A 528 26.45 29.01 -3.87
CA THR A 528 27.61 28.30 -3.30
C THR A 528 27.19 27.20 -2.32
N GLU A 529 27.94 26.11 -2.27
CA GLU A 529 27.75 25.02 -1.29
C GLU A 529 27.83 25.55 0.15
N ALA A 530 28.70 26.52 0.42
CA ALA A 530 28.84 27.12 1.74
C ALA A 530 27.59 27.89 2.23
N ARG A 531 26.64 28.22 1.35
CA ARG A 531 25.43 28.97 1.70
C ARG A 531 24.16 28.12 1.59
N TYR A 532 24.10 27.21 0.62
CA TYR A 532 22.92 26.39 0.33
C TYR A 532 23.27 24.92 -0.01
N GLY A 533 24.44 24.42 0.42
CA GLY A 533 24.80 23.02 0.28
C GLY A 533 24.11 22.08 1.28
N GLN A 534 23.63 22.64 2.39
CA GLN A 534 22.83 21.97 3.41
C GLN A 534 21.62 22.86 3.77
N THR A 535 20.68 22.32 4.52
CA THR A 535 19.55 23.08 5.08
C THR A 535 20.03 24.06 6.16
N GLY A 536 19.24 25.10 6.42
CA GLY A 536 19.54 26.11 7.43
C GLY A 536 19.25 25.70 8.87
N GLY A 537 18.58 24.55 9.07
CA GLY A 537 18.11 24.09 10.39
C GLY A 537 16.96 24.96 10.89
N ARG A 538 16.09 25.39 9.98
CA ARG A 538 14.92 26.23 10.23
C ARG A 538 13.70 25.41 10.65
N ILE A 539 13.66 24.13 10.29
CA ILE A 539 12.55 23.23 10.60
C ILE A 539 13.12 21.95 11.21
N THR A 540 12.55 21.53 12.34
CA THR A 540 12.89 20.24 12.95
C THR A 540 11.64 19.37 13.01
N VAL A 541 11.67 18.18 12.43
CA VAL A 541 10.61 17.18 12.60
C VAL A 541 11.09 16.15 13.61
N THR A 542 10.34 15.98 14.70
CA THR A 542 10.66 15.07 15.82
C THR A 542 9.61 13.98 15.93
N ASN A 543 9.97 12.82 16.49
CA ASN A 543 9.09 11.65 16.64
C ASN A 543 8.45 11.17 15.31
N ALA A 544 9.04 11.53 14.17
CA ALA A 544 8.85 10.76 12.95
C ALA A 544 9.36 9.33 13.20
N PRO A 545 8.80 8.30 12.53
CA PRO A 545 9.42 6.97 12.51
C PRO A 545 10.92 7.13 12.26
N ALA A 546 11.75 6.53 13.11
CA ALA A 546 13.18 6.85 13.14
C ALA A 546 13.86 6.33 11.88
N GLU A 547 14.31 7.23 11.00
CA GLU A 547 15.54 7.02 10.22
C GLU A 547 16.50 8.21 10.36
N THR A 548 17.76 7.84 10.63
CA THR A 548 19.02 8.62 10.56
C THR A 548 19.24 9.81 11.51
N PRO A 549 20.26 9.74 12.41
CA PRO A 549 20.71 10.90 13.19
C PRO A 549 21.41 11.97 12.33
N GLU A 550 21.21 13.24 12.70
CA GLU A 550 21.90 14.44 12.17
C GLU A 550 23.43 14.27 12.03
N GLU A 551 23.98 14.78 10.90
CA GLU A 551 25.41 14.87 10.62
C GLU A 551 26.21 15.55 11.74
N PRO A 552 27.26 14.91 12.28
CA PRO A 552 28.36 15.60 12.93
C PRO A 552 29.48 15.90 11.91
N GLU A 553 30.07 17.11 11.98
CA GLU A 553 31.15 17.58 11.08
C GLU A 553 32.17 16.50 10.67
N ALA A 554 32.32 16.30 9.35
CA ALA A 554 33.29 15.41 8.73
C ALA A 554 34.71 15.61 9.30
N ALA A 555 35.18 14.61 10.05
CA ALA A 555 36.53 14.62 10.58
C ALA A 555 37.54 14.34 9.45
N ASP A 556 38.48 15.25 9.17
CA ASP A 556 39.60 15.09 8.21
C ASP A 556 40.25 13.67 8.21
N TRP A 557 39.87 12.82 7.24
CA TRP A 557 40.55 11.55 6.91
C TRP A 557 41.40 11.74 5.66
N ALA A 558 42.70 11.48 5.74
CA ALA A 558 43.69 11.92 4.76
C ALA A 558 43.61 11.23 3.38
N ASP A 559 42.81 10.18 3.24
CA ASP A 559 42.66 9.38 2.02
C ASP A 559 41.20 9.00 1.70
N VAL A 560 40.24 9.70 2.30
CA VAL A 560 38.81 9.59 1.96
C VAL A 560 38.44 10.87 1.22
N ASP A 561 38.03 10.72 -0.04
CA ASP A 561 37.55 11.81 -0.87
C ASP A 561 36.07 12.03 -0.55
N ALA A 562 35.68 13.25 -0.17
CA ALA A 562 34.31 13.55 0.28
C ALA A 562 33.28 13.32 -0.83
N ASP A 563 33.68 13.46 -2.10
CA ASP A 563 32.83 13.25 -3.27
C ASP A 563 32.83 11.79 -3.77
N ALA A 564 33.54 10.88 -3.10
CA ALA A 564 33.58 9.49 -3.53
C ALA A 564 32.24 8.78 -3.25
N TRP A 565 31.82 7.88 -4.14
CA TRP A 565 30.61 7.06 -3.99
C TRP A 565 30.50 6.25 -2.68
N TYR A 566 31.61 6.09 -1.96
CA TYR A 566 31.68 5.37 -0.69
C TYR A 566 31.88 6.29 0.52
N ALA A 567 31.92 7.62 0.34
CA ALA A 567 32.26 8.57 1.38
C ALA A 567 31.28 8.47 2.56
N GLU A 568 29.97 8.49 2.27
CA GLU A 568 28.89 8.31 3.25
C GLU A 568 29.06 7.02 4.07
N ALA A 569 29.24 5.89 3.38
CA ALA A 569 29.44 4.61 4.06
C ALA A 569 30.70 4.56 4.92
N VAL A 570 31.78 5.20 4.46
CA VAL A 570 33.02 5.31 5.25
C VAL A 570 32.81 6.19 6.48
N HIS A 571 32.06 7.28 6.37
CA HIS A 571 31.68 8.13 7.51
C HIS A 571 30.84 7.35 8.51
N TYR A 572 29.78 6.69 8.05
CA TYR A 572 28.89 5.86 8.86
C TYR A 572 29.68 4.86 9.74
N VAL A 573 30.57 4.06 9.14
CA VAL A 573 31.32 3.04 9.90
C VAL A 573 32.36 3.65 10.85
N ILE A 574 32.85 4.86 10.57
CA ILE A 574 33.82 5.56 11.43
C ILE A 574 33.12 6.18 12.64
N GLU A 575 32.01 6.86 12.41
CA GLU A 575 31.23 7.56 13.45
C GLU A 575 30.64 6.58 14.45
N ASN A 576 30.12 5.46 13.94
CA ASN A 576 29.60 4.37 14.77
C ASN A 576 30.70 3.49 15.39
N GLY A 577 31.98 3.83 15.18
CA GLY A 577 33.12 3.11 15.76
C GLY A 577 33.29 1.68 15.22
N ILE A 578 32.63 1.34 14.12
CA ILE A 578 32.60 0.01 13.48
C ILE A 578 33.93 -0.28 12.79
N MET A 579 34.49 0.70 12.07
CA MET A 579 35.78 0.61 11.40
C MET A 579 36.69 1.80 11.75
N GLY A 580 37.96 1.50 12.02
CA GLY A 580 38.96 2.51 12.40
C GLY A 580 40.08 2.68 11.37
N SER A 581 41.01 3.58 11.70
CA SER A 581 42.18 3.85 10.85
C SER A 581 43.10 2.64 10.71
N THR A 582 43.62 2.45 9.50
CA THR A 582 44.65 1.45 9.20
C THR A 582 46.06 1.91 9.60
N SER A 583 46.23 3.15 10.04
CA SER A 583 47.50 3.73 10.46
C SER A 583 47.42 4.22 11.91
N THR A 584 48.49 3.95 12.67
CA THR A 584 48.66 4.49 14.03
C THR A 584 49.29 5.89 14.02
N GLU A 585 49.70 6.39 12.85
CA GLU A 585 50.43 7.66 12.68
C GLU A 585 49.58 8.76 12.02
N ALA A 586 48.51 8.40 11.29
CA ALA A 586 47.61 9.34 10.59
C ALA A 586 46.20 8.75 10.45
N LYS A 587 45.17 9.59 10.36
CA LYS A 587 43.79 9.17 10.08
C LYS A 587 43.64 8.77 8.60
N VAL A 588 43.83 7.49 8.32
CA VAL A 588 43.79 6.89 6.97
C VAL A 588 42.84 5.69 6.99
N PHE A 589 41.85 5.64 6.10
CA PHE A 589 40.87 4.57 5.97
C PHE A 589 41.33 3.44 5.03
N THR A 590 42.10 3.78 3.99
CA THR A 590 42.55 2.89 2.91
C THR A 590 41.39 2.31 2.09
N PRO A 591 40.69 3.12 1.27
CA PRO A 591 39.47 2.71 0.57
C PRO A 591 39.59 1.38 -0.22
N ASN A 592 40.65 1.23 -1.01
CA ASN A 592 40.91 0.03 -1.82
C ASN A 592 41.67 -1.07 -1.07
N GLY A 593 41.73 -1.01 0.26
CA GLY A 593 42.40 -2.00 1.09
C GLY A 593 41.67 -3.34 1.02
N THR A 594 42.41 -4.44 0.87
CA THR A 594 41.84 -5.79 0.90
C THR A 594 41.23 -6.10 2.26
N VAL A 595 40.01 -6.63 2.27
CA VAL A 595 39.35 -7.13 3.48
C VAL A 595 39.70 -8.61 3.66
N THR A 596 40.17 -8.95 4.86
CA THR A 596 40.44 -10.35 5.23
C THR A 596 39.26 -10.93 5.98
N ARG A 597 39.15 -12.26 5.98
CA ARG A 597 38.13 -12.99 6.75
C ARG A 597 38.15 -12.60 8.24
N ALA A 598 39.34 -12.49 8.84
CA ALA A 598 39.50 -12.04 10.22
C ALA A 598 38.98 -10.62 10.46
N THR A 599 39.10 -9.72 9.48
CA THR A 599 38.61 -8.35 9.61
C THR A 599 37.10 -8.32 9.74
N VAL A 600 36.38 -9.07 8.90
CA VAL A 600 34.90 -9.12 8.92
C VAL A 600 34.39 -9.64 10.26
N PHE A 601 34.88 -10.81 10.70
CA PHE A 601 34.41 -11.40 11.96
C PHE A 601 34.82 -10.58 13.18
N GLN A 602 35.99 -9.94 13.18
CA GLN A 602 36.33 -9.02 14.28
C GLN A 602 35.42 -7.79 14.28
N THR A 603 35.06 -7.24 13.12
CA THR A 603 34.16 -6.09 13.03
C THR A 603 32.80 -6.44 13.63
N LEU A 604 32.18 -7.56 13.22
CA LEU A 604 30.90 -8.01 13.78
C LEU A 604 31.00 -8.29 15.28
N TYR A 605 32.08 -8.94 15.73
CA TYR A 605 32.32 -9.19 17.15
C TYR A 605 32.43 -7.90 17.97
N ASN A 606 33.00 -6.84 17.40
CA ASN A 606 33.05 -5.53 18.06
C ASN A 606 31.68 -4.85 18.10
N MET A 607 30.88 -4.97 17.03
CA MET A 607 29.50 -4.44 16.98
C MET A 607 28.63 -5.07 18.08
N GLU A 608 28.82 -6.37 18.35
CA GLU A 608 28.15 -7.10 19.44
C GLU A 608 28.67 -6.78 20.85
N GLY A 609 29.60 -5.82 20.99
CA GLY A 609 30.16 -5.47 22.30
C GLY A 609 31.16 -6.50 22.85
N GLN A 610 31.79 -7.30 22.00
CA GLN A 610 32.82 -8.28 22.34
C GLN A 610 32.34 -9.36 23.34
N PRO A 611 31.31 -10.14 22.97
CA PRO A 611 30.73 -11.17 23.84
C PRO A 611 31.73 -12.27 24.22
N ASP A 612 31.54 -12.91 25.38
CA ASP A 612 32.45 -13.97 25.83
C ASP A 612 32.50 -15.14 24.82
N SER A 613 33.69 -15.48 24.33
CA SER A 613 33.89 -16.65 23.46
C SER A 613 33.82 -17.92 24.31
N ALA A 614 32.69 -18.64 24.28
CA ALA A 614 32.53 -19.89 25.01
C ALA A 614 33.62 -20.91 24.61
N GLU A 615 34.24 -21.59 25.58
CA GLU A 615 35.13 -22.73 25.31
C GLU A 615 34.32 -23.85 24.63
N MET A 616 34.80 -24.35 23.49
CA MET A 616 34.13 -25.46 22.81
C MET A 616 34.24 -26.75 23.65
N PRO A 617 33.17 -27.58 23.73
CA PRO A 617 33.20 -28.85 24.42
C PRO A 617 34.35 -29.74 23.95
N ALA A 618 34.80 -30.61 24.85
CA ALA A 618 36.02 -31.38 24.63
C ALA A 618 35.98 -32.31 23.40
N GLU A 619 34.76 -32.65 23.00
CA GLU A 619 34.37 -33.58 21.95
C GLU A 619 34.25 -32.93 20.57
N ASP A 620 34.01 -31.61 20.51
CA ASP A 620 33.74 -30.87 19.26
C ASP A 620 34.85 -29.87 18.89
N GLY A 621 35.72 -29.53 19.86
CA GLY A 621 36.81 -28.57 19.67
C GLY A 621 38.16 -29.17 19.28
N ALA A 622 38.97 -28.40 18.58
CA ALA A 622 40.38 -28.68 18.37
C ALA A 622 41.22 -28.33 19.62
N ALA A 623 42.03 -29.28 20.10
CA ALA A 623 42.91 -29.05 21.23
C ALA A 623 44.04 -28.06 20.89
N LEU A 624 44.06 -26.91 21.57
CA LEU A 624 45.17 -25.97 21.57
C LEU A 624 45.98 -26.12 22.86
N VAL A 625 47.29 -26.00 22.73
CA VAL A 625 48.21 -25.97 23.88
C VAL A 625 48.64 -24.53 24.10
N SER A 626 48.25 -23.94 25.23
CA SER A 626 48.67 -22.60 25.62
C SER A 626 50.19 -22.53 25.83
N ALA A 627 50.73 -21.31 25.85
CA ALA A 627 52.17 -21.09 26.09
C ALA A 627 52.67 -21.64 27.45
N ASP A 628 51.76 -21.82 28.41
CA ASP A 628 52.03 -22.34 29.77
C ASP A 628 51.80 -23.85 29.91
N GLY A 629 51.36 -24.54 28.84
CA GLY A 629 51.18 -25.99 28.78
C GLY A 629 49.79 -26.50 29.13
N ASP A 630 48.84 -25.59 29.39
CA ASP A 630 47.43 -25.91 29.61
C ASP A 630 46.70 -26.15 28.28
N LEU A 631 45.66 -26.97 28.38
CA LEU A 631 44.91 -27.56 27.28
C LEU A 631 43.56 -26.83 27.15
N THR A 632 43.32 -26.10 26.04
CA THR A 632 42.12 -25.26 25.79
C THR A 632 41.50 -25.55 24.41
N TRP A 633 40.19 -25.77 24.32
CA TRP A 633 39.55 -26.26 23.08
C TRP A 633 38.92 -25.12 22.30
N SER A 634 39.14 -25.13 20.98
CA SER A 634 38.81 -24.03 20.07
C SER A 634 38.11 -24.56 18.82
N ALA A 635 37.22 -23.76 18.23
CA ALA A 635 36.52 -24.13 17.01
C ALA A 635 37.49 -24.35 15.83
N PHE A 636 38.62 -23.62 15.84
CA PHE A 636 39.63 -23.67 14.78
C PHE A 636 41.03 -24.00 15.31
N ARG A 637 41.82 -24.71 14.50
CA ARG A 637 43.17 -25.21 14.84
C ARG A 637 44.28 -24.15 14.69
N ASP A 638 44.06 -23.13 13.89
CA ASP A 638 45.06 -22.15 13.44
C ASP A 638 44.90 -20.75 14.07
N ILE A 639 43.94 -20.58 14.99
CA ILE A 639 43.63 -19.29 15.61
C ILE A 639 44.39 -18.99 16.91
N SER A 640 45.16 -19.96 17.43
CA SER A 640 45.93 -19.78 18.66
C SER A 640 46.88 -18.57 18.58
N GLY A 641 46.74 -17.63 19.51
CA GLY A 641 47.56 -16.41 19.59
C GLY A 641 47.29 -15.39 18.48
N LYS A 642 46.19 -15.53 17.73
CA LYS A 642 45.74 -14.55 16.74
C LYS A 642 44.89 -13.46 17.39
N TRP A 643 44.95 -12.26 16.85
CA TRP A 643 44.20 -11.10 17.37
C TRP A 643 42.68 -11.24 17.20
N TYR A 644 42.23 -12.11 16.29
CA TYR A 644 40.84 -12.44 16.01
C TYR A 644 40.40 -13.78 16.61
N ALA A 645 41.20 -14.38 17.51
CA ALA A 645 40.91 -15.72 18.03
C ALA A 645 39.54 -15.79 18.72
N ASP A 646 39.23 -14.79 19.55
CA ASP A 646 37.98 -14.73 20.31
C ASP A 646 36.79 -14.49 19.36
N ALA A 647 36.93 -13.56 18.41
CA ALA A 647 35.93 -13.29 17.37
C ALA A 647 35.64 -14.53 16.50
N ALA A 648 36.67 -15.29 16.11
CA ALA A 648 36.50 -16.51 15.34
C ALA A 648 35.80 -17.62 16.14
N ASN A 649 36.14 -17.79 17.42
CA ASN A 649 35.47 -18.76 18.30
C ASN A 649 34.01 -18.38 18.57
N TRP A 650 33.74 -17.11 18.87
CA TRP A 650 32.38 -16.60 19.04
C TRP A 650 31.56 -16.83 17.77
N ALA A 651 32.07 -16.41 16.61
CA ALA A 651 31.38 -16.55 15.33
C ALA A 651 31.09 -18.02 14.97
N ALA A 652 31.97 -18.95 15.32
CA ALA A 652 31.68 -20.37 15.15
C ALA A 652 30.61 -20.87 16.13
N GLY A 653 30.65 -20.40 17.39
CA GLY A 653 29.69 -20.79 18.43
C GLY A 653 28.24 -20.39 18.14
N ILE A 654 28.04 -19.31 17.38
CA ILE A 654 26.70 -18.85 16.96
C ILE A 654 26.39 -19.12 15.48
N GLY A 655 27.20 -19.93 14.79
CA GLY A 655 26.94 -20.34 13.41
C GLY A 655 27.30 -19.33 12.30
N LEU A 656 27.76 -18.13 12.63
CA LEU A 656 28.25 -17.15 11.65
C LEU A 656 29.46 -17.67 10.84
N ALA A 657 30.39 -18.37 11.48
CA ALA A 657 31.57 -18.94 10.83
C ALA A 657 31.49 -20.48 10.73
N ALA A 658 31.33 -21.00 9.52
CA ALA A 658 31.41 -22.45 9.27
C ALA A 658 32.82 -23.00 9.57
N ILE A 659 32.88 -24.22 10.13
CA ILE A 659 34.11 -24.96 10.42
C ILE A 659 34.40 -25.92 9.26
N PRO A 660 35.48 -25.71 8.47
CA PRO A 660 35.83 -26.61 7.37
C PRO A 660 36.33 -27.97 7.86
N GLU A 661 36.31 -28.99 7.00
CA GLU A 661 36.81 -30.34 7.32
C GLU A 661 38.27 -30.38 7.81
N ASP A 662 39.11 -29.44 7.35
CA ASP A 662 40.50 -29.33 7.77
C ASP A 662 40.67 -28.63 9.14
N GLY A 663 39.58 -28.05 9.66
CA GLY A 663 39.49 -27.36 10.95
C GLY A 663 40.23 -26.03 11.00
N SER A 664 40.49 -25.38 9.85
CA SER A 664 41.22 -24.11 9.78
C SER A 664 40.30 -22.91 9.49
N PHE A 665 40.54 -21.79 10.17
CA PHE A 665 39.80 -20.53 9.97
C PHE A 665 40.37 -19.72 8.80
N ASN A 666 41.67 -19.77 8.57
CA ASN A 666 42.38 -19.02 7.52
C ASN A 666 42.11 -17.50 7.56
N GLY A 667 42.07 -16.90 8.75
CA GLY A 667 41.63 -15.51 8.95
C GLY A 667 42.38 -14.43 8.17
N GLU A 668 43.64 -14.66 7.79
CA GLU A 668 44.47 -13.68 7.05
C GLU A 668 44.20 -13.67 5.54
N ARG A 669 43.39 -14.60 5.00
CA ARG A 669 43.10 -14.59 3.56
C ARG A 669 42.06 -13.53 3.22
N ALA A 670 42.15 -13.03 1.99
CA ALA A 670 41.12 -12.20 1.37
C ALA A 670 39.77 -12.93 1.36
N ILE A 671 38.71 -12.24 1.78
CA ILE A 671 37.33 -12.75 1.70
C ILE A 671 36.75 -12.43 0.33
N THR A 672 35.97 -13.36 -0.25
CA THR A 672 35.24 -13.07 -1.49
C THR A 672 33.93 -12.32 -1.19
N ARG A 673 33.32 -11.69 -2.20
CA ARG A 673 32.01 -11.04 -2.08
C ARG A 673 30.91 -12.03 -1.72
N ALA A 674 30.93 -13.23 -2.30
CA ALA A 674 30.01 -14.32 -1.95
C ALA A 674 30.13 -14.71 -0.46
N GLU A 675 31.35 -14.87 0.04
CA GLU A 675 31.57 -15.22 1.45
C GLU A 675 31.16 -14.10 2.40
N LEU A 676 31.40 -12.83 2.02
CA LEU A 676 31.00 -11.68 2.80
C LEU A 676 29.47 -11.58 2.90
N ALA A 677 28.76 -11.68 1.77
CA ALA A 677 27.30 -11.64 1.74
C ALA A 677 26.68 -12.78 2.57
N THR A 678 27.21 -14.00 2.48
CA THR A 678 26.75 -15.12 3.32
C THR A 678 26.95 -14.86 4.81
N VAL A 679 28.06 -14.23 5.21
CA VAL A 679 28.30 -13.90 6.63
C VAL A 679 27.36 -12.81 7.12
N VAL A 680 27.05 -11.82 6.28
CA VAL A 680 26.15 -10.71 6.65
C VAL A 680 24.69 -11.17 6.69
N ALA A 681 24.24 -12.01 5.76
CA ALA A 681 22.91 -12.61 5.81
C ALA A 681 22.68 -13.43 7.10
N ARG A 682 23.66 -14.27 7.48
CA ARG A 682 23.60 -15.01 8.77
C ARG A 682 23.64 -14.09 9.98
N TYR A 683 24.28 -12.93 9.86
CA TYR A 683 24.31 -11.94 10.92
C TYR A 683 22.97 -11.20 11.03
N ALA A 684 22.30 -10.92 9.92
CA ALA A 684 20.92 -10.42 9.88
C ALA A 684 19.96 -11.41 10.56
N GLU A 685 20.05 -12.70 10.21
CA GLU A 685 19.29 -13.78 10.86
C GLU A 685 19.59 -13.84 12.37
N TYR A 686 20.86 -13.80 12.77
CA TYR A 686 21.25 -13.82 14.19
C TYR A 686 20.73 -12.60 14.97
N GLN A 687 20.66 -11.43 14.33
CA GLN A 687 20.11 -10.20 14.91
C GLN A 687 18.59 -10.08 14.76
N ASN A 688 17.93 -11.10 14.20
CA ASN A 688 16.49 -11.15 13.97
C ASN A 688 15.98 -10.02 13.07
N MET A 689 16.78 -9.59 12.10
CA MET A 689 16.45 -8.50 11.17
C MET A 689 15.50 -8.99 10.07
N ASP A 690 14.57 -8.14 9.64
CA ASP A 690 13.72 -8.37 8.49
C ASP A 690 14.57 -8.39 7.22
N VAL A 691 14.51 -9.52 6.52
CA VAL A 691 15.23 -9.76 5.27
C VAL A 691 14.25 -10.17 4.16
N THR A 692 12.95 -9.90 4.35
CA THR A 692 11.90 -10.20 3.38
C THR A 692 11.88 -9.18 2.25
N ALA A 693 12.71 -9.41 1.25
CA ALA A 693 12.65 -8.69 -0.03
C ALA A 693 12.63 -9.70 -1.19
N GLY A 694 11.69 -9.51 -2.13
CA GLY A 694 11.48 -10.35 -3.30
C GLY A 694 11.75 -9.63 -4.62
N GLY A 695 12.08 -10.38 -5.68
CA GLY A 695 12.24 -9.86 -7.04
C GLY A 695 12.99 -10.80 -7.98
N MET A 696 12.99 -10.53 -9.30
CA MET A 696 13.73 -11.33 -10.31
C MET A 696 15.07 -10.69 -10.74
N ALA A 697 15.33 -9.44 -10.35
CA ALA A 697 16.46 -8.62 -10.82
C ALA A 697 17.86 -9.25 -10.64
N MET A 698 18.07 -10.07 -9.60
CA MET A 698 19.36 -10.73 -9.38
C MET A 698 19.67 -11.80 -10.44
N GLN A 699 18.64 -12.47 -10.99
CA GLN A 699 18.81 -13.51 -12.01
C GLN A 699 19.21 -12.93 -13.37
N GLU A 700 18.96 -11.64 -13.58
CA GLU A 700 19.31 -10.90 -14.79
C GLU A 700 20.77 -10.40 -14.78
N MET A 701 21.48 -10.58 -13.67
CA MET A 701 22.90 -10.23 -13.54
C MET A 701 23.76 -11.11 -14.45
N ALA A 702 24.69 -10.49 -15.17
CA ALA A 702 25.45 -11.13 -16.25
C ALA A 702 26.36 -12.29 -15.78
N ASP A 703 26.68 -12.37 -14.50
CA ASP A 703 27.45 -13.43 -13.87
C ASP A 703 26.67 -14.16 -12.75
N TYR A 704 25.34 -14.16 -12.80
CA TYR A 704 24.49 -14.92 -11.87
C TYR A 704 24.90 -16.40 -11.78
N ASP A 705 25.17 -17.05 -12.93
CA ASP A 705 25.64 -18.44 -12.99
C ASP A 705 27.03 -18.66 -12.34
N ALA A 706 27.76 -17.59 -12.00
CA ALA A 706 29.06 -17.68 -11.32
C ALA A 706 28.93 -17.73 -9.79
N ILE A 707 27.71 -17.59 -9.24
CA ILE A 707 27.43 -17.68 -7.81
C ILE A 707 27.47 -19.15 -7.40
N PRO A 708 28.31 -19.54 -6.43
CA PRO A 708 28.29 -20.90 -5.90
C PRO A 708 26.98 -21.18 -5.16
N ASP A 709 26.44 -22.40 -5.27
CA ASP A 709 25.19 -22.82 -4.61
C ASP A 709 25.16 -22.48 -3.11
N TRP A 710 26.30 -22.65 -2.40
CA TRP A 710 26.40 -22.37 -0.97
C TRP A 710 26.26 -20.87 -0.62
N ALA A 711 26.48 -19.98 -1.58
CA ALA A 711 26.44 -18.54 -1.41
C ALA A 711 25.15 -17.91 -1.95
N LEU A 712 24.36 -18.66 -2.74
CA LEU A 712 23.21 -18.14 -3.46
C LEU A 712 22.22 -17.48 -2.52
N SER A 713 21.76 -18.19 -1.49
CA SER A 713 20.83 -17.66 -0.48
C SER A 713 21.36 -16.38 0.18
N GLY A 714 22.61 -16.38 0.66
CA GLY A 714 23.19 -15.20 1.33
C GLY A 714 23.39 -14.01 0.39
N MET A 715 23.75 -14.25 -0.87
CA MET A 715 23.86 -13.19 -1.88
C MET A 715 22.49 -12.66 -2.29
N SER A 716 21.47 -13.52 -2.39
CA SER A 716 20.09 -13.12 -2.66
C SER A 716 19.51 -12.26 -1.55
N ILE A 717 19.64 -12.71 -0.29
CA ILE A 717 19.24 -11.92 0.88
C ILE A 717 19.89 -10.55 0.84
N CYS A 718 21.21 -10.49 0.63
CA CYS A 718 21.90 -9.21 0.60
C CYS A 718 21.51 -8.35 -0.62
N PHE A 719 21.27 -8.94 -1.77
CA PHE A 719 20.95 -8.19 -2.99
C PHE A 719 19.54 -7.60 -2.95
N TYR A 720 18.53 -8.40 -2.61
CA TYR A 720 17.14 -7.93 -2.60
C TYR A 720 16.85 -6.93 -1.50
N ASN A 721 17.54 -7.03 -0.35
CA ASN A 721 17.42 -6.06 0.74
C ASN A 721 18.37 -4.86 0.58
N GLY A 722 18.95 -4.63 -0.60
CA GLY A 722 19.83 -3.49 -0.87
C GLY A 722 21.17 -3.48 -0.11
N ILE A 723 21.49 -4.53 0.65
CA ILE A 723 22.76 -4.68 1.41
C ILE A 723 23.96 -4.83 0.46
N LEU A 724 23.80 -5.55 -0.66
CA LEU A 724 24.83 -5.80 -1.66
C LEU A 724 24.37 -5.32 -3.04
N SER A 725 25.08 -4.35 -3.62
CA SER A 725 24.83 -3.87 -4.98
C SER A 725 25.74 -4.51 -6.04
N GLY A 726 25.30 -4.45 -7.31
CA GLY A 726 26.07 -4.87 -8.47
C GLY A 726 27.25 -3.95 -8.81
N LYS A 727 28.21 -4.47 -9.57
CA LYS A 727 29.38 -3.78 -10.13
C LYS A 727 29.14 -3.33 -11.58
N PRO A 728 29.91 -2.35 -12.08
CA PRO A 728 29.85 -1.93 -13.47
C PRO A 728 29.90 -3.09 -14.45
N GLY A 729 29.01 -3.06 -15.46
CA GLY A 729 28.83 -4.15 -16.42
C GLY A 729 27.79 -5.20 -16.00
N ASN A 730 26.91 -4.86 -15.04
CA ASN A 730 25.84 -5.74 -14.55
C ASN A 730 26.35 -7.03 -13.89
N LEU A 731 27.39 -6.92 -13.05
CA LEU A 731 28.08 -8.07 -12.44
C LEU A 731 27.90 -8.10 -10.90
N LEU A 732 27.64 -9.25 -10.31
CA LEU A 732 27.68 -9.47 -8.87
C LEU A 732 29.11 -9.71 -8.35
N ASP A 733 30.00 -10.21 -9.21
CA ASP A 733 31.40 -10.56 -8.93
C ASP A 733 31.56 -11.46 -7.68
N PRO A 734 30.86 -12.62 -7.60
CA PRO A 734 30.79 -13.44 -6.39
C PRO A 734 32.17 -13.96 -5.93
N ASN A 735 33.09 -14.18 -6.88
CA ASN A 735 34.44 -14.67 -6.62
C ASN A 735 35.48 -13.55 -6.46
N GLY A 736 35.07 -12.29 -6.66
CA GLY A 736 35.92 -11.12 -6.46
C GLY A 736 36.28 -10.92 -4.99
N THR A 737 37.48 -10.38 -4.75
CA THR A 737 37.93 -10.03 -3.40
C THR A 737 37.25 -8.75 -2.93
N ALA A 738 36.70 -8.76 -1.71
CA ALA A 738 36.09 -7.58 -1.12
C ALA A 738 37.14 -6.53 -0.69
N VAL A 739 36.83 -5.26 -0.88
CA VAL A 739 37.62 -4.12 -0.38
C VAL A 739 36.92 -3.39 0.76
N ARG A 740 37.65 -2.51 1.46
CA ARG A 740 37.16 -1.83 2.68
C ARG A 740 35.96 -0.93 2.44
N THR A 741 35.86 -0.30 1.27
CA THR A 741 34.68 0.51 0.90
C THR A 741 33.45 -0.34 0.67
N GLU A 742 33.58 -1.51 0.05
CA GLU A 742 32.47 -2.46 -0.12
C GLU A 742 31.99 -2.97 1.24
N LEU A 743 32.90 -3.28 2.17
CA LEU A 743 32.52 -3.66 3.53
C LEU A 743 31.81 -2.51 4.25
N ALA A 744 32.25 -1.26 4.08
CA ALA A 744 31.61 -0.10 4.70
C ALA A 744 30.18 0.09 4.19
N VAL A 745 29.96 0.01 2.88
CA VAL A 745 28.63 0.14 2.25
C VAL A 745 27.69 -0.98 2.70
N ILE A 746 28.20 -2.23 2.74
CA ILE A 746 27.43 -3.38 3.22
C ILE A 746 27.00 -3.19 4.68
N LEU A 747 27.88 -2.70 5.56
CA LEU A 747 27.55 -2.49 6.97
C LEU A 747 26.63 -1.30 7.20
N MET A 748 26.70 -0.27 6.35
CA MET A 748 25.76 0.86 6.36
C MET A 748 24.38 0.42 5.91
N ASN A 749 24.27 -0.28 4.78
CA ASN A 749 22.98 -0.74 4.27
C ASN A 749 22.36 -1.83 5.16
N TYR A 750 23.19 -2.68 5.78
CA TYR A 750 22.74 -3.63 6.81
C TYR A 750 22.04 -2.93 7.99
N ALA A 751 22.47 -1.73 8.37
CA ALA A 751 21.89 -1.01 9.49
C ALA A 751 20.52 -0.38 9.19
N LYS A 752 20.08 -0.43 7.93
CA LYS A 752 18.74 -0.01 7.47
C LYS A 752 17.72 -1.15 7.56
N LEU A 753 18.13 -2.34 7.99
CA LEU A 753 17.20 -3.43 8.23
C LEU A 753 16.52 -3.24 9.58
N GLU A 754 15.21 -3.50 9.62
CA GLU A 754 14.39 -3.40 10.84
C GLU A 754 14.42 -4.71 11.65
N PRO A 755 14.38 -4.67 12.99
CA PRO A 755 14.21 -5.88 13.81
C PRO A 755 12.81 -6.47 13.61
N SER A 756 12.71 -7.74 13.21
CA SER A 756 11.42 -8.44 13.19
C SER A 756 10.95 -8.72 14.63
N GLY A 757 9.65 -8.59 14.96
CA GLY A 757 9.17 -9.25 16.19
C GLY A 757 7.86 -8.84 16.86
N THR A 758 7.23 -7.70 16.57
CA THR A 758 5.82 -7.48 16.97
C THR A 758 5.12 -6.53 16.02
N VAL A 759 4.04 -7.00 15.40
CA VAL A 759 3.12 -6.17 14.62
C VAL A 759 1.96 -5.79 15.53
N GLU A 760 1.78 -4.49 15.77
CA GLU A 760 0.68 -3.94 16.54
C GLU A 760 -0.30 -3.26 15.59
N THR A 761 -1.58 -3.66 15.64
CA THR A 761 -2.68 -3.00 14.93
C THR A 761 -3.79 -2.61 15.94
N ASP A 762 -4.79 -1.86 15.49
CA ASP A 762 -5.96 -1.56 16.31
C ASP A 762 -6.82 -2.80 16.61
N ALA A 763 -6.66 -3.88 15.82
CA ALA A 763 -7.44 -5.11 15.93
C ALA A 763 -6.70 -6.23 16.67
N TYR A 764 -5.36 -6.32 16.57
CA TYR A 764 -4.59 -7.41 17.18
C TYR A 764 -3.12 -7.06 17.44
N THR A 765 -2.44 -7.94 18.17
CA THR A 765 -0.98 -7.97 18.34
C THR A 765 -0.46 -9.29 17.78
N ALA A 766 0.47 -9.26 16.82
CA ALA A 766 1.17 -10.46 16.35
C ALA A 766 2.63 -10.44 16.81
N THR A 767 3.04 -11.46 17.58
CA THR A 767 4.37 -11.54 18.20
C THR A 767 5.12 -12.78 17.70
N THR A 768 6.34 -12.59 17.20
CA THR A 768 7.22 -13.70 16.87
C THR A 768 7.83 -14.27 18.15
N VAL A 769 7.76 -15.59 18.33
CA VAL A 769 8.21 -16.31 19.51
C VAL A 769 9.06 -17.52 19.11
N SER A 770 9.91 -17.96 20.05
CA SER A 770 10.68 -19.19 19.91
C SER A 770 10.27 -20.14 21.03
N ILE A 771 9.70 -21.29 20.66
CA ILE A 771 9.03 -22.21 21.59
C ILE A 771 9.97 -23.38 21.91
N PRO A 772 10.36 -23.58 23.17
CA PRO A 772 11.21 -24.71 23.55
C PRO A 772 10.48 -26.04 23.40
N ASN A 773 11.04 -26.98 22.61
CA ASN A 773 10.55 -28.34 22.48
C ASN A 773 11.68 -29.36 22.57
N GLY A 774 11.97 -29.83 23.79
CA GLY A 774 13.13 -30.70 24.05
C GLY A 774 14.45 -29.94 23.81
N ASP A 775 15.31 -30.49 22.94
CA ASP A 775 16.57 -29.84 22.54
C ASP A 775 16.39 -28.86 21.37
N ARG A 776 15.16 -28.70 20.85
CA ARG A 776 14.84 -27.85 19.69
C ARG A 776 14.12 -26.57 20.12
N GLN A 777 14.22 -25.57 19.26
CA GLN A 777 13.41 -24.35 19.32
C GLN A 777 12.49 -24.33 18.11
N VAL A 778 11.20 -24.12 18.33
CA VAL A 778 10.17 -24.04 17.30
C VAL A 778 9.86 -22.56 17.08
N PRO A 779 10.28 -21.95 15.97
CA PRO A 779 9.89 -20.58 15.63
C PRO A 779 8.38 -20.53 15.36
N ALA A 780 7.72 -19.51 15.88
CA ALA A 780 6.29 -19.33 15.69
C ALA A 780 5.89 -17.85 15.73
N VAL A 781 4.70 -17.54 15.22
CA VAL A 781 4.04 -16.25 15.42
C VAL A 781 2.74 -16.49 16.16
N VAL A 782 2.52 -15.73 17.25
CA VAL A 782 1.28 -15.72 18.00
C VAL A 782 0.53 -14.44 17.67
N THR A 783 -0.71 -14.55 17.20
CA THR A 783 -1.60 -13.41 16.96
C THR A 783 -2.70 -13.40 18.01
N ILE A 784 -2.81 -12.31 18.78
CA ILE A 784 -3.78 -12.11 19.85
C ILE A 784 -4.71 -10.93 19.53
N PRO A 785 -6.04 -11.12 19.50
CA PRO A 785 -6.99 -10.02 19.32
C PRO A 785 -6.89 -8.96 20.41
N LYS A 786 -7.20 -7.69 20.08
CA LYS A 786 -7.42 -6.65 21.09
C LYS A 786 -8.75 -6.90 21.81
N GLY A 787 -8.74 -6.85 23.14
CA GLY A 787 -9.94 -7.03 23.96
C GLY A 787 -9.68 -7.76 25.27
N GLU A 788 -10.75 -8.08 26.01
CA GLU A 788 -10.67 -8.92 27.21
C GLU A 788 -10.88 -10.39 26.84
N GLY A 789 -9.93 -11.26 27.22
CA GLY A 789 -10.02 -12.71 27.08
C GLY A 789 -10.91 -13.38 28.14
N PRO A 790 -10.96 -14.73 28.17
CA PRO A 790 -10.14 -15.64 27.37
C PRO A 790 -10.61 -15.78 25.91
N PHE A 791 -9.67 -15.84 24.97
CA PHE A 791 -9.95 -15.95 23.53
C PHE A 791 -10.05 -17.40 23.05
N PRO A 792 -10.95 -17.75 22.11
CA PRO A 792 -10.78 -18.96 21.30
C PRO A 792 -9.45 -18.92 20.54
N ALA A 793 -8.91 -20.07 20.16
CA ALA A 793 -7.64 -20.11 19.45
C ALA A 793 -7.54 -21.18 18.36
N VAL A 794 -6.77 -20.89 17.30
CA VAL A 794 -6.48 -21.82 16.20
C VAL A 794 -4.98 -22.11 16.10
N VAL A 795 -4.62 -23.39 16.05
CA VAL A 795 -3.26 -23.86 15.73
C VAL A 795 -3.14 -24.12 14.24
N MET A 796 -2.22 -23.45 13.55
CA MET A 796 -2.11 -23.47 12.09
C MET A 796 -0.85 -24.21 11.65
N ASN A 797 -1.00 -25.27 10.85
CA ASN A 797 0.08 -26.17 10.44
C ASN A 797 0.33 -26.08 8.94
N HIS A 798 1.54 -25.66 8.56
CA HIS A 798 1.94 -25.40 7.19
C HIS A 798 2.25 -26.69 6.38
N GLY A 799 2.42 -26.55 5.07
CA GLY A 799 2.63 -27.63 4.10
C GLY A 799 4.08 -28.14 4.01
N HIS A 800 4.33 -29.13 3.13
CA HIS A 800 5.65 -29.74 2.98
C HIS A 800 6.66 -28.77 2.36
N GLY A 801 7.73 -28.43 3.09
CA GLY A 801 8.74 -27.48 2.62
C GLY A 801 8.31 -26.01 2.70
N GLY A 802 7.12 -25.72 3.25
CA GLY A 802 6.60 -24.36 3.47
C GLY A 802 7.19 -23.67 4.70
N SER A 803 6.47 -22.67 5.23
CA SER A 803 6.83 -21.93 6.44
C SER A 803 5.57 -21.52 7.22
N LYS A 804 5.74 -21.01 8.43
CA LYS A 804 4.68 -20.50 9.31
C LYS A 804 3.81 -19.42 8.65
N ASP A 805 4.30 -18.75 7.61
CA ASP A 805 3.57 -17.68 6.91
C ASP A 805 3.02 -18.10 5.54
N GLU A 806 3.45 -19.23 4.96
CA GLU A 806 2.99 -19.74 3.65
C GLU A 806 2.92 -18.63 2.56
N ASN A 807 4.04 -17.94 2.31
CA ASN A 807 4.13 -16.78 1.42
C ASN A 807 3.02 -15.74 1.67
N VAL A 808 2.94 -15.27 2.92
CA VAL A 808 1.97 -14.34 3.52
C VAL A 808 0.54 -14.84 3.73
N GLY A 809 0.11 -15.92 3.07
CA GLY A 809 -1.27 -16.43 3.18
C GLY A 809 -1.71 -16.82 4.58
N PHE A 810 -0.85 -17.50 5.36
CA PHE A 810 -1.17 -17.78 6.77
C PHE A 810 -1.14 -16.53 7.66
N GLY A 811 -0.42 -15.48 7.23
CA GLY A 811 -0.47 -14.17 7.87
C GLY A 811 -1.84 -13.51 7.73
N GLY A 812 -2.39 -13.50 6.51
CA GLY A 812 -3.74 -12.98 6.23
C GLY A 812 -4.84 -13.76 6.95
N VAL A 813 -4.79 -15.10 6.92
CA VAL A 813 -5.72 -15.95 7.71
C VAL A 813 -5.63 -15.64 9.21
N ALA A 814 -4.42 -15.44 9.75
CA ALA A 814 -4.24 -15.11 11.17
C ALA A 814 -4.80 -13.71 11.52
N ALA A 815 -4.69 -12.74 10.62
CA ALA A 815 -5.29 -11.41 10.77
C ALA A 815 -6.82 -11.47 10.75
N ALA A 816 -7.40 -12.14 9.75
CA ALA A 816 -8.86 -12.32 9.63
C ALA A 816 -9.47 -13.07 10.84
N LEU A 817 -8.75 -14.05 11.39
CA LEU A 817 -9.15 -14.71 12.65
C LEU A 817 -9.09 -13.74 13.83
N ALA A 818 -8.06 -12.91 13.92
CA ALA A 818 -7.87 -12.01 15.03
C ALA A 818 -8.89 -10.86 15.03
N GLU A 819 -9.23 -10.33 13.86
CA GLU A 819 -10.34 -9.37 13.65
C GLU A 819 -11.69 -9.97 14.07
N ALA A 820 -11.90 -11.27 13.83
CA ALA A 820 -13.08 -11.98 14.33
C ALA A 820 -13.06 -12.24 15.85
N GLY A 821 -11.94 -11.96 16.55
CA GLY A 821 -11.76 -12.19 17.98
C GLY A 821 -11.23 -13.59 18.32
N ILE A 822 -10.53 -14.25 17.39
CA ILE A 822 -9.94 -15.59 17.54
C ILE A 822 -8.41 -15.46 17.50
N ALA A 823 -7.74 -15.93 18.56
CA ALA A 823 -6.29 -15.98 18.60
C ALA A 823 -5.74 -17.07 17.67
N SER A 824 -4.49 -16.94 17.23
CA SER A 824 -3.84 -17.98 16.43
C SER A 824 -2.37 -18.15 16.77
N ILE A 825 -1.86 -19.36 16.53
CA ILE A 825 -0.43 -19.66 16.52
C ILE A 825 -0.06 -20.44 15.26
N ARG A 826 0.94 -19.95 14.54
CA ARG A 826 1.51 -20.58 13.35
C ARG A 826 3.01 -20.78 13.55
N MET A 827 3.56 -21.93 13.15
CA MET A 827 4.91 -22.36 13.52
C MET A 827 5.69 -22.98 12.37
N ASP A 828 7.02 -22.87 12.41
CA ASP A 828 7.94 -23.49 11.46
C ASP A 828 8.35 -24.90 11.91
N PHE A 829 8.21 -25.88 11.03
CA PHE A 829 8.67 -27.26 11.26
C PHE A 829 10.17 -27.45 10.98
N PRO A 830 10.80 -28.57 11.39
CA PRO A 830 12.22 -28.79 11.17
C PRO A 830 12.67 -28.61 9.72
N GLY A 831 13.67 -27.78 9.46
CA GLY A 831 14.19 -27.47 8.13
C GLY A 831 13.28 -26.56 7.27
N CYS A 832 12.23 -25.99 7.86
CA CYS A 832 11.31 -25.04 7.24
C CYS A 832 11.45 -23.66 7.89
N GLY A 833 11.23 -22.59 7.11
CA GLY A 833 11.29 -21.20 7.58
C GLY A 833 12.51 -20.91 8.46
N ASP A 834 12.26 -20.42 9.67
CA ASP A 834 13.28 -20.00 10.62
C ASP A 834 13.84 -21.15 11.48
N SER A 835 13.40 -22.41 11.23
CA SER A 835 13.84 -23.55 12.03
C SER A 835 15.31 -23.88 11.75
N THR A 836 16.13 -23.87 12.81
CA THR A 836 17.54 -24.29 12.75
C THR A 836 17.75 -25.81 12.70
N ALA A 837 16.71 -26.62 12.95
CA ALA A 837 16.79 -28.08 12.82
C ALA A 837 16.88 -28.50 11.34
N PRO A 838 17.56 -29.61 11.00
CA PRO A 838 17.68 -30.07 9.62
C PRO A 838 16.37 -30.67 9.08
N PHE A 839 16.12 -30.56 7.77
CA PHE A 839 14.91 -31.11 7.14
C PHE A 839 14.77 -32.63 7.27
N THR A 840 15.87 -33.36 7.51
CA THR A 840 15.82 -34.80 7.82
C THR A 840 15.04 -35.11 9.10
N GLU A 841 14.86 -34.13 9.98
CA GLU A 841 14.00 -34.20 11.17
C GLU A 841 12.55 -33.79 10.91
N ASN A 842 12.17 -33.38 9.70
CA ASN A 842 10.79 -33.01 9.33
C ASN A 842 9.90 -34.26 9.16
N THR A 843 9.80 -35.08 10.21
CA THR A 843 8.95 -36.27 10.26
C THR A 843 7.58 -35.89 10.82
N LEU A 844 6.50 -36.59 10.46
CA LEU A 844 5.16 -36.30 11.01
C LEU A 844 5.15 -36.40 12.53
N SER A 845 5.93 -37.34 13.08
CA SER A 845 6.14 -37.47 14.53
C SER A 845 6.70 -36.19 15.16
N ASN A 846 7.67 -35.54 14.52
CA ASN A 846 8.28 -34.31 15.00
C ASN A 846 7.39 -33.10 14.78
N MET A 847 6.76 -32.98 13.61
CA MET A 847 5.79 -31.90 13.34
C MET A 847 4.63 -31.93 14.35
N LYS A 848 4.13 -33.13 14.67
CA LYS A 848 3.14 -33.33 15.73
C LYS A 848 3.65 -32.89 17.09
N SER A 849 4.91 -33.20 17.41
CA SER A 849 5.53 -32.73 18.66
C SER A 849 5.58 -31.20 18.72
N ASP A 850 5.93 -30.55 17.61
CA ASP A 850 6.08 -29.09 17.53
C ASP A 850 4.70 -28.37 17.54
N SER A 851 3.70 -28.93 16.87
CA SER A 851 2.31 -28.47 16.90
C SER A 851 1.72 -28.55 18.32
N ASN A 852 1.94 -29.67 19.02
CA ASN A 852 1.49 -29.83 20.41
C ASN A 852 2.23 -28.89 21.38
N ALA A 853 3.54 -28.68 21.18
CA ALA A 853 4.31 -27.72 21.97
C ALA A 853 3.83 -26.28 21.74
N SER A 854 3.46 -25.95 20.50
CA SER A 854 2.90 -24.64 20.14
C SER A 854 1.56 -24.38 20.82
N LEU A 855 0.65 -25.37 20.84
CA LEU A 855 -0.59 -25.26 21.61
C LEU A 855 -0.32 -25.08 23.10
N ALA A 856 0.58 -25.89 23.68
CA ALA A 856 0.91 -25.80 25.10
C ALA A 856 1.48 -24.43 25.47
N TYR A 857 2.37 -23.89 24.64
CA TYR A 857 2.92 -22.55 24.80
C TYR A 857 1.84 -21.47 24.74
N LEU A 858 0.92 -21.57 23.77
CA LEU A 858 -0.18 -20.63 23.60
C LEU A 858 -1.08 -20.61 24.85
N LEU A 859 -1.43 -21.77 25.40
CA LEU A 859 -2.25 -21.90 26.61
C LEU A 859 -1.52 -21.44 27.89
N GLU A 860 -0.20 -21.58 27.96
CA GLU A 860 0.59 -21.20 29.14
C GLU A 860 0.84 -19.68 29.21
N ASN A 861 0.98 -19.02 28.07
CA ASN A 861 1.48 -17.64 28.00
C ASN A 861 0.40 -16.60 27.66
N TYR A 862 -0.77 -17.03 27.18
CA TYR A 862 -1.85 -16.13 26.74
C TYR A 862 -3.20 -16.53 27.35
N ASP A 863 -4.14 -15.58 27.42
CA ASP A 863 -5.47 -15.81 27.99
C ASP A 863 -6.39 -16.50 26.97
N ILE A 864 -6.33 -17.82 26.92
CA ILE A 864 -6.99 -18.66 25.89
C ILE A 864 -8.05 -19.58 26.51
N ASP A 865 -9.20 -19.68 25.85
CA ASP A 865 -10.28 -20.59 26.24
C ASP A 865 -9.99 -22.01 25.73
N GLU A 866 -9.45 -22.86 26.62
CA GLU A 866 -9.18 -24.27 26.35
C GLU A 866 -10.41 -25.06 25.85
N ALA A 867 -11.64 -24.58 26.09
CA ALA A 867 -12.84 -25.22 25.60
C ALA A 867 -13.14 -24.91 24.12
N LYS A 868 -12.44 -23.94 23.52
CA LYS A 868 -12.71 -23.39 22.17
C LYS A 868 -11.47 -23.37 21.28
N LEU A 869 -10.90 -24.55 21.07
CA LEU A 869 -9.68 -24.73 20.27
C LEU A 869 -9.98 -25.23 18.86
N GLY A 870 -9.40 -24.60 17.85
CA GLY A 870 -9.43 -25.02 16.46
C GLY A 870 -8.06 -25.48 15.96
N ILE A 871 -8.04 -26.27 14.89
CA ILE A 871 -6.81 -26.63 14.17
C ILE A 871 -7.01 -26.47 12.67
N LEU A 872 -6.06 -25.80 12.03
CA LEU A 872 -5.96 -25.63 10.59
C LEU A 872 -4.74 -26.39 10.09
N GLY A 873 -4.88 -27.10 8.97
CA GLY A 873 -3.76 -27.73 8.29
C GLY A 873 -3.85 -27.60 6.79
N TYR A 874 -2.74 -27.18 6.17
CA TYR A 874 -2.60 -27.06 4.71
C TYR A 874 -1.71 -28.15 4.14
N SER A 875 -2.12 -28.82 3.06
CA SER A 875 -1.33 -29.85 2.38
C SER A 875 -0.85 -30.97 3.33
N MET A 876 0.47 -31.13 3.54
CA MET A 876 1.02 -32.05 4.54
C MET A 876 0.66 -31.67 5.99
N GLY A 877 0.51 -30.38 6.30
CA GLY A 877 -0.05 -29.90 7.56
C GLY A 877 -1.52 -30.31 7.74
N GLY A 878 -2.28 -30.45 6.65
CA GLY A 878 -3.63 -31.00 6.66
C GLY A 878 -3.65 -32.48 7.04
N ARG A 879 -2.67 -33.25 6.55
CA ARG A 879 -2.45 -34.64 6.99
C ARG A 879 -2.09 -34.70 8.48
N LEU A 880 -1.20 -33.83 8.93
CA LEU A 880 -0.84 -33.72 10.36
C LEU A 880 -2.07 -33.42 11.23
N ALA A 881 -2.91 -32.47 10.82
CA ALA A 881 -4.14 -32.13 11.52
C ALA A 881 -5.08 -33.35 11.62
N LEU A 882 -5.25 -34.11 10.52
CA LEU A 882 -6.01 -35.38 10.52
C LEU A 882 -5.47 -36.39 11.54
N GLU A 883 -4.15 -36.53 11.65
CA GLU A 883 -3.55 -37.45 12.62
C GLU A 883 -3.79 -37.00 14.07
N ILE A 884 -3.60 -35.71 14.34
CA ILE A 884 -3.79 -35.12 15.68
C ILE A 884 -5.24 -35.26 16.15
N ILE A 885 -6.22 -34.91 15.32
CA ILE A 885 -7.64 -35.01 15.71
C ILE A 885 -8.15 -36.46 15.79
N SER A 886 -7.46 -37.39 15.13
CA SER A 886 -7.80 -38.80 15.18
C SER A 886 -7.37 -39.47 16.50
N GLU A 887 -6.61 -38.78 17.35
CA GLU A 887 -6.22 -39.28 18.66
C GLU A 887 -7.36 -39.21 19.68
N GLU A 888 -7.43 -40.23 20.53
CA GLU A 888 -8.34 -40.22 21.67
C GLU A 888 -7.97 -39.07 22.62
N GLY A 889 -8.93 -38.18 22.87
CA GLY A 889 -8.75 -37.07 23.82
C GLY A 889 -8.10 -35.82 23.22
N ASN A 890 -8.06 -35.69 21.89
CA ASN A 890 -7.64 -34.44 21.24
C ASN A 890 -8.49 -33.24 21.75
N PRO A 891 -7.89 -32.05 21.89
CA PRO A 891 -8.56 -30.90 22.49
C PRO A 891 -9.45 -30.11 21.51
N TYR A 892 -9.26 -30.30 20.21
CA TYR A 892 -9.85 -29.45 19.16
C TYR A 892 -11.37 -29.67 19.00
N LYS A 893 -12.08 -28.58 18.73
CA LYS A 893 -13.53 -28.48 18.57
C LYS A 893 -13.95 -28.15 17.14
N ALA A 894 -13.06 -27.56 16.36
CA ALA A 894 -13.28 -27.24 14.96
C ALA A 894 -12.01 -27.52 14.15
N VAL A 895 -12.17 -28.02 12.93
CA VAL A 895 -11.05 -28.41 12.05
C VAL A 895 -11.25 -27.83 10.67
N VAL A 896 -10.20 -27.24 10.12
CA VAL A 896 -10.13 -26.88 8.70
C VAL A 896 -8.99 -27.64 8.02
N LEU A 897 -9.30 -28.26 6.89
CA LEU A 897 -8.36 -28.99 6.04
C LEU A 897 -8.29 -28.31 4.67
N LEU A 898 -7.20 -27.60 4.39
CA LEU A 898 -6.94 -26.95 3.10
C LEU A 898 -6.08 -27.87 2.23
N SER A 899 -6.64 -28.44 1.17
CA SER A 899 -5.96 -29.44 0.31
C SER A 899 -5.18 -30.51 1.07
N ALA A 900 -5.79 -31.15 2.08
CA ALA A 900 -5.07 -32.10 2.94
C ALA A 900 -4.60 -33.36 2.20
N ALA A 901 -3.33 -33.73 2.39
CA ALA A 901 -2.69 -34.89 1.77
C ALA A 901 -3.14 -36.22 2.42
N ALA A 902 -4.35 -36.67 2.10
CA ALA A 902 -5.02 -37.80 2.76
C ALA A 902 -4.83 -39.19 2.10
N ASN A 903 -4.02 -39.30 1.04
CA ASN A 903 -3.79 -40.59 0.37
C ASN A 903 -3.13 -41.60 1.32
N PRO A 904 -3.59 -42.87 1.37
CA PRO A 904 -3.02 -43.90 2.23
C PRO A 904 -1.86 -44.67 1.55
N GLY A 905 -0.93 -45.19 2.35
CA GLY A 905 0.09 -46.13 1.87
C GLY A 905 1.00 -45.55 0.79
N GLU A 906 1.39 -46.37 -0.19
CA GLU A 906 2.35 -45.98 -1.25
C GLU A 906 1.85 -44.83 -2.15
N GLU A 907 0.53 -44.66 -2.27
CA GLU A 907 -0.06 -43.57 -3.07
C GLU A 907 0.23 -42.18 -2.47
N SER A 908 0.53 -42.10 -1.16
CA SER A 908 0.91 -40.86 -0.49
C SER A 908 2.25 -40.29 -0.94
N ILE A 909 3.14 -41.12 -1.50
CA ILE A 909 4.52 -40.76 -1.87
C ILE A 909 4.82 -40.97 -3.35
N ALA A 910 3.84 -41.45 -4.13
CA ALA A 910 4.00 -41.74 -5.55
C ALA A 910 4.37 -40.50 -6.40
N GLY A 911 3.94 -39.30 -5.99
CA GLY A 911 4.27 -38.04 -6.66
C GLY A 911 5.62 -37.42 -6.26
N ILE A 912 6.31 -37.98 -5.26
CA ILE A 912 7.54 -37.41 -4.67
C ILE A 912 8.79 -38.11 -5.21
N LEU A 913 8.68 -39.40 -5.56
CA LEU A 913 9.83 -40.18 -6.02
C LEU A 913 10.15 -39.92 -7.51
N PRO A 914 11.44 -39.78 -7.89
CA PRO A 914 11.84 -39.68 -9.29
C PRO A 914 11.39 -40.90 -10.10
N GLU A 915 11.01 -40.68 -11.35
CA GLU A 915 10.52 -41.73 -12.25
C GLU A 915 11.47 -42.95 -12.29
N GLY A 916 10.97 -44.11 -11.88
CA GLY A 916 11.74 -45.36 -11.84
C GLY A 916 12.43 -45.70 -10.52
N THR A 917 12.29 -44.86 -9.48
CA THR A 917 12.77 -45.14 -8.11
C THR A 917 11.68 -45.87 -7.31
N SER A 918 11.98 -47.02 -6.72
CA SER A 918 11.04 -47.71 -5.82
C SER A 918 11.10 -47.10 -4.41
N ILE A 919 10.00 -47.21 -3.66
CA ILE A 919 9.94 -46.74 -2.26
C ILE A 919 10.96 -47.48 -1.41
N GLU A 920 11.14 -48.79 -1.63
CA GLU A 920 12.14 -49.57 -0.91
C GLU A 920 13.58 -49.13 -1.21
N ASP A 921 13.87 -48.76 -2.46
CA ASP A 921 15.18 -48.23 -2.85
C ASP A 921 15.43 -46.84 -2.24
N ALA A 922 14.39 -46.01 -2.13
CA ALA A 922 14.46 -44.69 -1.48
C ALA A 922 14.71 -44.82 0.03
N ILE A 923 13.96 -45.69 0.71
CA ILE A 923 14.14 -46.00 2.13
C ILE A 923 15.54 -46.58 2.38
N ALA A 924 15.96 -47.56 1.58
CA ALA A 924 17.29 -48.16 1.73
C ALA A 924 18.41 -47.13 1.52
N SER A 925 18.24 -46.20 0.58
CA SER A 925 19.19 -45.08 0.40
C SER A 925 19.19 -44.15 1.61
N ALA A 926 18.03 -43.82 2.19
CA ALA A 926 17.94 -43.00 3.40
C ALA A 926 18.59 -43.68 4.61
N GLU A 927 18.39 -44.99 4.79
CA GLU A 927 19.02 -45.78 5.84
C GLU A 927 20.55 -45.89 5.66
N GLU A 928 21.03 -46.05 4.42
CA GLU A 928 22.46 -46.19 4.13
C GLU A 928 23.21 -44.85 4.22
N LYS A 929 22.62 -43.76 3.71
CA LYS A 929 23.30 -42.47 3.54
C LYS A 929 22.91 -41.42 4.58
N GLY A 930 21.88 -41.69 5.39
CA GLY A 930 21.33 -40.74 6.36
C GLY A 930 20.20 -39.86 5.80
N SER A 931 20.06 -39.78 4.48
CA SER A 931 18.96 -39.08 3.79
C SER A 931 18.69 -39.64 2.40
N PHE A 932 17.49 -39.36 1.89
CA PHE A 932 17.13 -39.45 0.48
C PHE A 932 16.88 -38.02 -0.03
N ASP A 933 17.74 -37.54 -0.90
CA ASP A 933 17.60 -36.21 -1.48
C ASP A 933 16.64 -36.24 -2.66
N TYR A 934 15.70 -35.31 -2.67
CA TYR A 934 14.70 -35.16 -3.71
C TYR A 934 14.53 -33.67 -4.07
N THR A 935 14.14 -33.40 -5.31
CA THR A 935 13.81 -32.04 -5.76
C THR A 935 12.30 -31.95 -5.93
N THR A 936 11.66 -30.99 -5.27
CA THR A 936 10.23 -30.71 -5.41
C THR A 936 9.89 -30.33 -6.86
N ARG A 937 8.61 -30.43 -7.26
CA ARG A 937 8.13 -29.91 -8.56
C ARG A 937 8.36 -28.40 -8.73
N TYR A 938 8.63 -27.70 -7.63
CA TYR A 938 8.91 -26.27 -7.56
C TYR A 938 10.43 -25.96 -7.47
N GLY A 939 11.30 -26.97 -7.61
CA GLY A 939 12.75 -26.79 -7.71
C GLY A 939 13.51 -26.80 -6.38
N GLN A 940 12.86 -26.99 -5.24
CA GLN A 940 13.50 -27.03 -3.92
C GLN A 940 14.12 -28.40 -3.65
N ASN A 941 15.38 -28.44 -3.21
CA ASN A 941 16.06 -29.69 -2.83
C ASN A 941 15.84 -29.99 -1.35
N LEU A 942 15.23 -31.13 -1.04
CA LEU A 942 14.88 -31.56 0.31
C LEU A 942 15.49 -32.94 0.61
N SER A 943 15.94 -33.13 1.85
CA SER A 943 16.58 -34.36 2.32
C SER A 943 15.66 -35.09 3.29
N LEU A 944 15.09 -36.22 2.85
CA LEU A 944 14.12 -37.00 3.61
C LEU A 944 14.80 -38.11 4.42
N SER A 945 14.39 -38.31 5.68
CA SER A 945 14.89 -39.43 6.49
C SER A 945 14.10 -40.72 6.25
N ALA A 946 14.65 -41.87 6.66
CA ALA A 946 13.92 -43.14 6.60
C ALA A 946 12.60 -43.09 7.40
N GLN A 947 12.61 -42.39 8.55
CA GLN A 947 11.42 -42.22 9.40
C GLN A 947 10.31 -41.44 8.68
N TRP A 948 10.65 -40.45 7.85
CA TRP A 948 9.66 -39.73 7.05
C TRP A 948 8.86 -40.67 6.15
N PHE A 949 9.54 -41.61 5.47
CA PHE A 949 8.85 -42.60 4.63
C PHE A 949 7.96 -43.53 5.45
N GLU A 950 8.41 -43.97 6.63
CA GLU A 950 7.60 -44.80 7.53
C GLU A 950 6.33 -44.07 7.98
N ASP A 951 6.45 -42.80 8.37
CA ASP A 951 5.35 -41.95 8.79
C ASP A 951 4.34 -41.74 7.65
N MET A 952 4.82 -41.52 6.42
CA MET A 952 3.97 -41.28 5.26
C MET A 952 3.19 -42.52 4.79
N LEU A 953 3.69 -43.73 5.04
CA LEU A 953 3.00 -44.97 4.68
C LEU A 953 1.80 -45.30 5.58
N VAL A 954 1.61 -44.57 6.68
CA VAL A 954 0.43 -44.70 7.55
C VAL A 954 -0.83 -44.21 6.81
N ASP A 955 -2.00 -44.79 7.15
CA ASP A 955 -3.29 -44.31 6.66
C ASP A 955 -3.82 -43.21 7.61
N PRO A 956 -3.85 -41.93 7.20
CA PRO A 956 -4.28 -40.83 8.07
C PRO A 956 -5.79 -40.84 8.35
N LEU A 957 -6.59 -41.57 7.57
CA LEU A 957 -8.04 -41.63 7.71
C LEU A 957 -8.52 -42.81 8.58
N ALA A 958 -7.62 -43.74 8.94
CA ALA A 958 -7.98 -44.97 9.65
C ALA A 958 -8.76 -44.73 10.96
N ASN A 959 -8.50 -43.60 11.63
CA ASN A 959 -9.05 -43.25 12.94
C ASN A 959 -9.85 -41.94 12.97
N ILE A 960 -10.17 -41.35 11.80
CA ILE A 960 -10.87 -40.06 11.70
C ILE A 960 -12.21 -40.02 12.45
N LYS A 961 -12.89 -41.17 12.56
CA LYS A 961 -14.13 -41.36 13.34
C LYS A 961 -14.02 -41.03 14.84
N ASN A 962 -12.81 -40.88 15.36
CA ASN A 962 -12.58 -40.50 16.75
C ASN A 962 -12.85 -39.00 16.97
N TYR A 963 -12.72 -38.20 15.90
CA TYR A 963 -13.21 -36.84 15.88
C TYR A 963 -14.72 -36.83 15.64
N THR A 964 -15.42 -35.91 16.29
CA THR A 964 -16.89 -35.76 16.18
C THR A 964 -17.34 -34.31 16.06
N GLY A 965 -16.39 -33.39 15.95
CA GLY A 965 -16.67 -31.96 15.81
C GLY A 965 -16.94 -31.55 14.36
N PRO A 966 -17.29 -30.28 14.14
CA PRO A 966 -17.35 -29.66 12.82
C PRO A 966 -15.99 -29.76 12.08
N MET A 967 -16.06 -30.05 10.78
CA MET A 967 -14.90 -30.13 9.89
C MET A 967 -15.24 -29.43 8.58
N LEU A 968 -14.35 -28.53 8.13
CA LEU A 968 -14.39 -27.95 6.79
C LEU A 968 -13.25 -28.52 5.96
N VAL A 969 -13.56 -28.96 4.75
CA VAL A 969 -12.60 -29.37 3.74
C VAL A 969 -12.67 -28.38 2.58
N LEU A 970 -11.59 -27.63 2.39
CA LEU A 970 -11.41 -26.64 1.34
C LEU A 970 -10.49 -27.22 0.27
N HIS A 971 -10.93 -27.17 -0.98
CA HIS A 971 -10.18 -27.71 -2.12
C HIS A 971 -10.30 -26.87 -3.38
N GLY A 972 -9.19 -26.56 -4.06
CA GLY A 972 -9.18 -25.81 -5.32
C GLY A 972 -9.49 -26.69 -6.53
N ASP A 973 -10.29 -26.18 -7.47
CA ASP A 973 -10.71 -26.97 -8.64
C ASP A 973 -9.59 -27.19 -9.69
N LYS A 974 -8.47 -26.47 -9.58
CA LYS A 974 -7.25 -26.64 -10.39
C LYS A 974 -6.09 -27.27 -9.65
N ASP A 975 -6.27 -27.70 -8.39
CA ASP A 975 -5.19 -28.32 -7.63
C ASP A 975 -4.81 -29.70 -8.22
N ASP A 976 -3.62 -29.73 -8.82
CA ASP A 976 -3.03 -30.89 -9.45
C ASP A 976 -1.96 -31.58 -8.58
N VAL A 977 -1.71 -31.07 -7.36
CA VAL A 977 -0.77 -31.63 -6.38
C VAL A 977 -1.52 -32.58 -5.44
N VAL A 978 -2.57 -32.08 -4.79
CA VAL A 978 -3.48 -32.86 -3.95
C VAL A 978 -4.82 -32.87 -4.66
N THR A 979 -4.95 -33.75 -5.66
CA THR A 979 -6.14 -33.79 -6.52
C THR A 979 -7.47 -33.93 -5.77
N ASP A 980 -8.56 -33.50 -6.40
CA ASP A 980 -9.95 -33.66 -5.93
C ASP A 980 -10.30 -35.12 -5.55
N ALA A 981 -9.66 -36.10 -6.19
CA ALA A 981 -9.81 -37.50 -5.79
C ALA A 981 -9.36 -37.76 -4.34
N THR A 982 -8.31 -37.08 -3.88
CA THR A 982 -7.79 -37.13 -2.50
C THR A 982 -8.76 -36.44 -1.54
N ASN A 983 -9.26 -35.25 -1.90
CA ASN A 983 -10.27 -34.52 -1.14
C ASN A 983 -11.52 -35.40 -0.88
N LYS A 984 -12.02 -36.07 -1.92
CA LYS A 984 -13.17 -36.99 -1.83
C LYS A 984 -12.96 -38.19 -0.90
N LEU A 985 -11.71 -38.60 -0.63
CA LEU A 985 -11.44 -39.64 0.38
C LEU A 985 -11.78 -39.15 1.79
N ILE A 986 -11.49 -37.88 2.09
CA ILE A 986 -11.78 -37.26 3.39
C ILE A 986 -13.28 -37.16 3.59
N VAL A 987 -14.00 -36.58 2.64
CA VAL A 987 -15.48 -36.44 2.69
C VAL A 987 -16.17 -37.82 2.77
N ALA A 988 -15.65 -38.82 2.07
CA ALA A 988 -16.17 -40.19 2.19
C ALA A 988 -15.92 -40.83 3.56
N ALA A 989 -14.77 -40.54 4.18
CA ALA A 989 -14.40 -41.05 5.51
C ALA A 989 -15.11 -40.28 6.64
N TYR A 990 -15.43 -39.00 6.43
CA TYR A 990 -16.14 -38.12 7.36
C TYR A 990 -17.31 -37.39 6.66
N PRO A 991 -18.46 -38.07 6.46
CA PRO A 991 -19.58 -37.49 5.70
C PRO A 991 -20.27 -36.27 6.32
N ALA A 992 -19.91 -35.92 7.56
CA ALA A 992 -20.39 -34.73 8.24
C ALA A 992 -19.51 -33.48 7.97
N ALA A 993 -18.46 -33.61 7.15
CA ALA A 993 -17.65 -32.47 6.75
C ALA A 993 -18.42 -31.55 5.80
N GLU A 994 -18.24 -30.24 6.00
CA GLU A 994 -18.54 -29.21 5.03
C GLU A 994 -17.48 -29.22 3.93
N GLU A 995 -17.89 -29.10 2.67
CA GLU A 995 -16.99 -29.12 1.52
C GLU A 995 -17.15 -27.83 0.72
N ILE A 996 -16.05 -27.10 0.55
CA ILE A 996 -15.97 -25.91 -0.30
C ILE A 996 -14.96 -26.20 -1.41
N VAL A 997 -15.44 -26.14 -2.66
CA VAL A 997 -14.57 -26.18 -3.83
C VAL A 997 -14.33 -24.74 -4.29
N VAL A 998 -13.09 -24.27 -4.20
CA VAL A 998 -12.69 -22.91 -4.58
C VAL A 998 -12.45 -22.87 -6.09
N PRO A 999 -13.22 -22.09 -6.86
CA PRO A 999 -13.03 -21.98 -8.31
C PRO A 999 -11.67 -21.39 -8.67
N ASP A 1000 -11.04 -21.96 -9.70
CA ASP A 1000 -9.78 -21.51 -10.30
C ASP A 1000 -8.54 -21.55 -9.38
N ALA A 1001 -8.71 -21.99 -8.14
CA ALA A 1001 -7.64 -22.19 -7.18
C ALA A 1001 -6.77 -23.40 -7.55
N ASP A 1002 -5.47 -23.16 -7.70
CA ASP A 1002 -4.44 -24.19 -7.77
C ASP A 1002 -3.99 -24.62 -6.35
N HIS A 1003 -2.98 -25.50 -6.25
CA HIS A 1003 -2.49 -25.93 -4.94
C HIS A 1003 -1.95 -24.77 -4.09
N GLY A 1004 -1.54 -23.66 -4.70
CA GLY A 1004 -0.99 -22.49 -4.03
C GLY A 1004 -2.04 -21.52 -3.50
N TYR A 1005 -3.31 -21.63 -3.89
CA TYR A 1005 -4.43 -20.82 -3.37
C TYR A 1005 -4.22 -19.29 -3.42
N GLY A 1006 -3.48 -18.79 -4.41
CA GLY A 1006 -3.10 -17.37 -4.46
C GLY A 1006 -2.08 -16.95 -3.41
N PHE A 1007 -1.65 -17.85 -2.52
CA PHE A 1007 -0.53 -17.60 -1.62
C PHE A 1007 0.78 -17.59 -2.39
N TYR A 1008 0.92 -18.39 -3.45
CA TYR A 1008 2.15 -18.55 -4.24
C TYR A 1008 2.01 -18.05 -5.69
N SER A 1009 0.93 -17.33 -5.99
CA SER A 1009 0.56 -16.85 -7.32
C SER A 1009 -0.34 -15.63 -7.18
N ASP A 1010 -0.34 -14.74 -8.17
CA ASP A 1010 -1.13 -13.50 -8.11
C ASP A 1010 -2.63 -13.77 -8.37
N GLN A 1011 -3.35 -14.18 -7.31
CA GLN A 1011 -4.79 -14.52 -7.33
C GLN A 1011 -5.49 -13.97 -6.06
N PRO A 1012 -5.69 -12.64 -5.96
CA PRO A 1012 -6.23 -12.01 -4.74
C PRO A 1012 -7.66 -12.48 -4.41
N ALA A 1013 -8.51 -12.73 -5.41
CA ALA A 1013 -9.85 -13.26 -5.20
C ALA A 1013 -9.86 -14.68 -4.60
N VAL A 1014 -8.90 -15.54 -4.99
CA VAL A 1014 -8.75 -16.89 -4.41
C VAL A 1014 -8.28 -16.80 -2.97
N THR A 1015 -7.32 -15.90 -2.70
CA THR A 1015 -6.80 -15.63 -1.35
C THR A 1015 -7.92 -15.17 -0.42
N ALA A 1016 -8.69 -14.14 -0.82
CA ALA A 1016 -9.81 -13.61 -0.05
C ALA A 1016 -10.90 -14.66 0.19
N ALA A 1017 -11.24 -15.48 -0.81
CA ALA A 1017 -12.22 -16.55 -0.67
C ALA A 1017 -11.79 -17.62 0.35
N VAL A 1018 -10.51 -17.98 0.36
CA VAL A 1018 -9.94 -18.93 1.33
C VAL A 1018 -9.92 -18.34 2.73
N GLU A 1019 -9.42 -17.11 2.90
CA GLU A 1019 -9.37 -16.41 4.20
C GLU A 1019 -10.75 -16.23 4.82
N GLY A 1020 -11.71 -15.72 4.02
CA GLY A 1020 -13.09 -15.52 4.44
C GLY A 1020 -13.76 -16.84 4.85
N SER A 1021 -13.58 -17.90 4.06
CA SER A 1021 -14.16 -19.22 4.37
C SER A 1021 -13.60 -19.82 5.67
N ILE A 1022 -12.29 -19.68 5.91
CA ILE A 1022 -11.63 -20.16 7.12
C ILE A 1022 -12.12 -19.37 8.34
N SER A 1023 -12.13 -18.03 8.26
CA SER A 1023 -12.54 -17.16 9.37
C SER A 1023 -14.01 -17.35 9.72
N ALA A 1024 -14.90 -17.41 8.72
CA ALA A 1024 -16.33 -17.65 8.91
C ALA A 1024 -16.60 -19.01 9.59
N PHE A 1025 -15.92 -20.07 9.16
CA PHE A 1025 -16.07 -21.39 9.75
C PHE A 1025 -15.64 -21.43 11.23
N PHE A 1026 -14.48 -20.85 11.56
CA PHE A 1026 -14.03 -20.82 12.96
C PHE A 1026 -14.89 -19.88 13.82
N SER A 1027 -15.36 -18.75 13.29
CA SER A 1027 -16.29 -17.84 13.98
C SER A 1027 -17.61 -18.54 14.34
N ARG A 1028 -18.18 -19.28 13.40
CA ARG A 1028 -19.41 -20.06 13.63
C ARG A 1028 -19.22 -21.12 14.72
N ASN A 1029 -18.12 -21.88 14.66
CA ASN A 1029 -17.95 -23.07 15.49
C ASN A 1029 -17.22 -22.84 16.83
N LEU A 1030 -16.47 -21.74 16.98
CA LEU A 1030 -15.77 -21.39 18.22
C LEU A 1030 -16.42 -20.20 18.96
N LEU A 1031 -16.93 -19.20 18.24
CA LEU A 1031 -17.56 -18.02 18.83
C LEU A 1031 -19.09 -18.13 18.89
N GLY A 1032 -19.72 -18.94 18.04
CA GLY A 1032 -21.17 -18.93 17.87
C GLY A 1032 -21.65 -17.65 17.19
N LYS A 1033 -20.80 -17.04 16.35
CA LYS A 1033 -21.11 -15.84 15.57
C LYS A 1033 -21.24 -16.18 14.09
N THR A 1034 -22.20 -15.54 13.42
CA THR A 1034 -22.40 -15.69 11.98
C THR A 1034 -22.96 -14.39 11.40
N SER A 1035 -22.72 -14.15 10.11
CA SER A 1035 -23.40 -13.09 9.38
C SER A 1035 -24.89 -13.42 9.19
N MET A 1036 -25.74 -12.41 8.97
CA MET A 1036 -27.14 -12.64 8.60
C MET A 1036 -27.26 -13.46 7.32
N GLU A 1037 -26.40 -13.20 6.32
CA GLU A 1037 -26.40 -13.93 5.06
C GLU A 1037 -26.13 -15.43 5.27
N ASP A 1038 -25.06 -15.76 6.00
CA ASP A 1038 -24.70 -17.14 6.32
C ASP A 1038 -25.77 -17.82 7.19
N TYR A 1039 -26.36 -17.08 8.13
CA TYR A 1039 -27.47 -17.57 8.94
C TYR A 1039 -28.67 -17.93 8.07
N LEU A 1040 -29.06 -17.05 7.15
CA LEU A 1040 -30.19 -17.29 6.26
C LEU A 1040 -29.89 -18.39 5.23
N ALA A 1041 -28.63 -18.56 4.82
CA ALA A 1041 -28.20 -19.61 3.89
C ALA A 1041 -28.17 -21.01 4.53
N THR A 1042 -27.89 -21.10 5.83
CA THR A 1042 -27.67 -22.38 6.52
C THR A 1042 -28.83 -22.85 7.38
N THR A 1043 -29.83 -22.00 7.62
CA THR A 1043 -30.92 -22.32 8.55
C THR A 1043 -32.14 -22.95 7.87
N GLU A 1044 -32.76 -23.89 8.59
CA GLU A 1044 -34.10 -24.39 8.27
C GLU A 1044 -35.23 -23.47 8.79
N TYR A 1045 -34.90 -22.27 9.31
CA TYR A 1045 -35.86 -21.40 9.98
C TYR A 1045 -36.67 -20.57 8.97
N GLU A 1046 -37.98 -20.83 8.90
CA GLU A 1046 -38.88 -20.12 7.99
C GLU A 1046 -39.34 -18.77 8.57
N TRP A 1047 -39.28 -17.72 7.74
CA TRP A 1047 -39.91 -16.43 8.03
C TRP A 1047 -41.43 -16.60 8.15
N PHE A 1048 -42.03 -16.07 9.24
CA PHE A 1048 -43.48 -16.12 9.45
C PHE A 1048 -44.10 -14.72 9.55
N ALA A 1049 -45.33 -14.57 9.04
CA ALA A 1049 -46.03 -13.29 9.01
C ALA A 1049 -46.63 -12.92 10.37
N THR A 1050 -46.34 -11.72 10.87
CA THR A 1050 -46.84 -11.17 12.14
C THR A 1050 -48.14 -10.36 11.94
N GLY A 1051 -49.04 -10.35 12.94
CA GLY A 1051 -50.43 -9.89 12.76
C GLY A 1051 -50.82 -8.48 13.26
N LYS A 1052 -49.90 -7.70 13.85
CA LYS A 1052 -50.20 -6.37 14.43
C LYS A 1052 -49.49 -5.27 13.65
N THR A 1053 -50.24 -4.31 13.09
CA THR A 1053 -49.74 -3.37 12.07
C THR A 1053 -49.70 -1.90 12.50
N ASP A 1054 -50.10 -1.55 13.74
CA ASP A 1054 -49.93 -0.20 14.27
C ASP A 1054 -49.64 -0.18 15.78
N TYR A 1055 -48.52 0.46 16.17
CA TYR A 1055 -48.18 0.74 17.56
C TYR A 1055 -47.83 2.23 17.75
N MET A 1056 -47.89 2.66 19.00
CA MET A 1056 -47.66 4.04 19.42
C MET A 1056 -46.37 4.10 20.22
N ILE A 1057 -45.47 5.02 19.87
CA ILE A 1057 -44.26 5.33 20.64
C ILE A 1057 -44.19 6.83 20.90
N GLN A 1058 -43.18 7.29 21.61
CA GLN A 1058 -42.93 8.73 21.79
C GLN A 1058 -41.57 9.13 21.23
N GLY A 1059 -41.43 10.35 20.71
CA GLY A 1059 -40.15 10.89 20.25
C GLY A 1059 -39.91 12.32 20.71
N LYS A 1060 -38.67 12.70 21.02
CA LYS A 1060 -38.27 14.09 21.32
C LYS A 1060 -36.89 14.43 20.74
N MET A 1061 -36.70 15.70 20.41
CA MET A 1061 -35.37 16.29 20.19
C MET A 1061 -34.79 16.76 21.53
N VAL A 1062 -33.51 17.11 21.56
CA VAL A 1062 -32.83 17.62 22.77
C VAL A 1062 -32.23 19.01 22.54
N SER A 1063 -32.18 19.83 23.59
CA SER A 1063 -31.55 21.18 23.54
C SER A 1063 -30.10 21.21 24.03
N GLN A 1064 -29.63 20.09 24.56
CA GLN A 1064 -28.26 19.85 25.06
C GLN A 1064 -27.96 18.36 24.96
N ASP A 1065 -26.68 18.00 25.05
CA ASP A 1065 -26.27 16.59 25.12
C ASP A 1065 -27.03 15.87 26.23
N THR A 1066 -27.68 14.78 25.86
CA THR A 1066 -28.53 14.01 26.76
C THR A 1066 -28.17 12.54 26.65
N GLU A 1067 -27.64 12.00 27.74
CA GLU A 1067 -27.45 10.56 27.85
C GLU A 1067 -28.77 9.83 28.09
N VAL A 1068 -28.91 8.71 27.40
CA VAL A 1068 -30.05 7.80 27.48
C VAL A 1068 -29.48 6.41 27.69
N TYR A 1069 -29.99 5.71 28.71
CA TYR A 1069 -29.66 4.32 28.94
C TYR A 1069 -30.83 3.44 28.50
N ASN A 1070 -30.57 2.53 27.58
CA ASN A 1070 -31.54 1.54 27.14
C ASN A 1070 -31.35 0.26 27.96
N GLU A 1071 -32.25 0.04 28.92
CA GLU A 1071 -32.22 -1.14 29.81
C GLU A 1071 -32.40 -2.47 29.05
N LEU A 1072 -32.96 -2.45 27.83
CA LEU A 1072 -33.15 -3.64 27.00
C LEU A 1072 -31.92 -4.00 26.17
N GLU A 1073 -31.04 -3.03 25.89
CA GLU A 1073 -29.84 -3.21 25.07
C GLU A 1073 -28.55 -3.14 25.91
N ASP A 1074 -28.67 -2.87 27.21
CA ASP A 1074 -27.58 -2.55 28.14
C ASP A 1074 -26.59 -1.52 27.56
N ALA A 1075 -27.15 -0.50 26.89
CA ALA A 1075 -26.40 0.45 26.09
C ALA A 1075 -26.69 1.89 26.48
N HIS A 1076 -25.64 2.71 26.42
CA HIS A 1076 -25.74 4.17 26.58
C HIS A 1076 -25.70 4.84 25.21
N TYR A 1077 -26.64 5.74 24.98
CA TYR A 1077 -26.69 6.60 23.81
C TYR A 1077 -26.56 8.05 24.27
N THR A 1078 -25.94 8.89 23.45
CA THR A 1078 -25.92 10.34 23.67
C THR A 1078 -26.65 11.00 22.51
N ALA A 1079 -27.78 11.66 22.80
CA ALA A 1079 -28.43 12.53 21.83
C ALA A 1079 -27.81 13.91 21.89
N GLN A 1080 -27.39 14.46 20.75
CA GLN A 1080 -26.84 15.80 20.64
C GLN A 1080 -27.89 16.82 20.16
N PRO A 1081 -27.77 18.10 20.52
CA PRO A 1081 -28.67 19.16 20.06
C PRO A 1081 -28.33 19.64 18.63
N ASN A 1082 -28.05 18.71 17.73
CA ASN A 1082 -27.58 18.96 16.36
C ASN A 1082 -28.73 19.12 15.33
N GLY A 1083 -29.99 19.02 15.78
CA GLY A 1083 -31.15 19.09 14.88
C GLY A 1083 -31.46 17.78 14.15
N ALA A 1084 -30.65 16.74 14.33
CA ALA A 1084 -30.81 15.43 13.70
C ALA A 1084 -31.11 14.31 14.71
N ASP A 1085 -30.67 14.40 15.97
CA ASP A 1085 -30.85 13.30 16.94
C ASP A 1085 -32.20 13.36 17.66
N VAL A 1086 -32.98 12.28 17.54
CA VAL A 1086 -34.24 12.06 18.24
C VAL A 1086 -34.09 10.95 19.27
N ILE A 1087 -34.48 11.23 20.51
CA ILE A 1087 -34.71 10.19 21.52
C ILE A 1087 -36.10 9.61 21.29
N LEU A 1088 -36.17 8.33 20.93
CA LEU A 1088 -37.40 7.55 20.91
C LEU A 1088 -37.62 6.88 22.26
N LYS A 1089 -38.88 6.72 22.64
CA LYS A 1089 -39.33 5.98 23.82
C LYS A 1089 -40.35 4.93 23.40
N GLY A 1090 -40.00 3.67 23.57
CA GLY A 1090 -40.82 2.54 23.16
C GLY A 1090 -41.99 2.23 24.11
N THR A 1091 -42.69 1.14 23.82
CA THR A 1091 -43.97 0.82 24.49
C THR A 1091 -43.82 0.26 25.90
N VAL A 1092 -42.64 -0.27 26.24
CA VAL A 1092 -42.34 -0.79 27.58
C VAL A 1092 -41.49 0.18 28.41
N GLY A 1093 -41.12 1.33 27.84
CA GLY A 1093 -40.50 2.47 28.51
C GLY A 1093 -39.02 2.67 28.23
N GLU A 1094 -38.43 1.78 27.42
CA GLU A 1094 -37.09 1.85 26.85
C GLU A 1094 -36.90 3.14 26.03
N GLU A 1095 -35.69 3.68 26.05
CA GLU A 1095 -35.33 4.86 25.27
C GLU A 1095 -34.04 4.60 24.48
N TRP A 1096 -33.98 5.05 23.23
CA TRP A 1096 -32.79 4.97 22.38
C TRP A 1096 -32.70 6.22 21.50
N VAL A 1097 -31.52 6.49 20.95
CA VAL A 1097 -31.27 7.62 20.06
C VAL A 1097 -31.25 7.13 18.62
N THR A 1098 -31.91 7.86 17.74
CA THR A 1098 -31.91 7.61 16.29
C THR A 1098 -31.99 8.92 15.52
N LYS A 1099 -31.86 8.85 14.19
CA LYS A 1099 -31.89 10.04 13.33
C LYS A 1099 -33.31 10.46 12.98
N LEU A 1100 -33.53 11.78 12.96
CA LEU A 1100 -34.82 12.42 12.70
C LEU A 1100 -35.42 12.00 11.35
N GLU A 1101 -34.58 11.84 10.34
CA GLU A 1101 -34.99 11.35 9.02
C GLU A 1101 -35.61 9.94 9.10
N LYS A 1102 -34.96 9.01 9.81
CA LYS A 1102 -35.46 7.65 10.07
C LYS A 1102 -36.81 7.71 10.78
N VAL A 1103 -36.95 8.60 11.78
CA VAL A 1103 -38.23 8.78 12.48
C VAL A 1103 -39.34 9.31 11.56
N ILE A 1104 -39.05 10.29 10.71
CA ILE A 1104 -40.01 10.87 9.74
C ILE A 1104 -40.43 9.83 8.69
N GLN A 1105 -39.51 8.97 8.28
CA GLN A 1105 -39.79 7.91 7.33
C GLN A 1105 -40.64 6.78 7.94
N THR A 1106 -40.36 6.36 9.17
CA THR A 1106 -41.04 5.22 9.82
C THR A 1106 -42.38 5.58 10.47
N TYR A 1107 -42.54 6.82 10.95
CA TYR A 1107 -43.68 7.22 11.78
C TYR A 1107 -44.54 8.33 11.17
N THR A 1108 -45.80 8.37 11.61
CA THR A 1108 -46.77 9.44 11.43
C THR A 1108 -47.07 10.08 12.77
N LYS A 1109 -47.80 11.20 12.77
CA LYS A 1109 -48.41 11.73 13.99
C LYS A 1109 -49.43 10.74 14.55
N ALA A 1110 -49.76 10.87 15.83
CA ALA A 1110 -50.77 10.04 16.49
C ALA A 1110 -52.15 10.02 15.78
N ASP A 1111 -52.50 11.06 15.02
CA ASP A 1111 -53.73 11.13 14.24
C ASP A 1111 -53.62 10.53 12.82
N GLY A 1112 -52.45 10.02 12.45
CA GLY A 1112 -52.14 9.39 11.17
C GLY A 1112 -51.73 10.36 10.05
N SER A 1113 -51.53 11.64 10.34
CA SER A 1113 -50.99 12.60 9.37
C SER A 1113 -49.45 12.56 9.26
N GLU A 1114 -48.92 13.01 8.12
CA GLU A 1114 -47.47 13.05 7.84
C GLU A 1114 -46.70 13.82 8.91
N LEU A 1115 -45.58 13.25 9.33
CA LEU A 1115 -44.66 13.80 10.33
C LEU A 1115 -43.58 14.62 9.63
N THR A 1116 -43.23 15.80 10.15
CA THR A 1116 -42.11 16.60 9.63
C THR A 1116 -41.17 17.04 10.76
N ALA A 1117 -40.00 17.55 10.41
CA ALA A 1117 -39.03 18.07 11.39
C ALA A 1117 -39.64 19.19 12.28
N GLU A 1118 -40.56 20.00 11.73
CA GLU A 1118 -41.22 21.09 12.47
C GLU A 1118 -42.12 20.61 13.63
N ASP A 1119 -42.52 19.34 13.63
CA ASP A 1119 -43.36 18.77 14.68
C ASP A 1119 -42.58 18.45 15.95
N PHE A 1120 -41.25 18.34 15.85
CA PHE A 1120 -40.40 18.06 16.99
C PHE A 1120 -39.94 19.35 17.66
N THR A 1121 -40.32 19.50 18.93
CA THR A 1121 -39.76 20.53 19.81
C THR A 1121 -38.75 19.91 20.75
N ALA A 1122 -37.62 20.59 20.95
CA ALA A 1122 -36.61 20.14 21.92
C ALA A 1122 -37.21 19.93 23.32
N ASP A 1123 -36.72 18.90 24.00
CA ASP A 1123 -37.03 18.49 25.37
C ASP A 1123 -38.51 18.13 25.63
N THR A 1124 -39.31 17.88 24.59
CA THR A 1124 -40.72 17.49 24.73
C THR A 1124 -41.05 16.27 23.88
N TYR A 1125 -41.58 15.21 24.51
CA TYR A 1125 -42.08 14.03 23.80
C TYR A 1125 -43.38 14.33 23.07
N ILE A 1126 -43.44 13.90 21.80
CA ILE A 1126 -44.66 13.80 21.01
C ILE A 1126 -45.03 12.34 20.77
N GLU A 1127 -46.32 12.06 20.62
CA GLU A 1127 -46.83 10.73 20.30
C GLU A 1127 -46.68 10.44 18.80
N LEU A 1128 -46.03 9.33 18.48
CA LEU A 1128 -45.75 8.86 17.14
C LEU A 1128 -46.52 7.56 16.89
N LYS A 1129 -47.05 7.41 15.69
CA LYS A 1129 -47.75 6.22 15.24
C LYS A 1129 -47.01 5.60 14.06
N THR A 1130 -46.64 4.33 14.12
CA THR A 1130 -45.97 3.66 12.99
C THR A 1130 -46.82 3.78 11.72
N LYS A 1131 -46.19 4.07 10.58
CA LYS A 1131 -46.89 4.09 9.29
C LYS A 1131 -47.54 2.72 9.03
N PRO A 1132 -48.73 2.65 8.41
CA PRO A 1132 -49.36 1.37 8.12
C PRO A 1132 -48.54 0.59 7.09
N THR A 1133 -47.75 -0.39 7.52
CA THR A 1133 -47.13 -1.37 6.64
C THR A 1133 -48.07 -2.57 6.46
N THR A 1134 -48.13 -3.13 5.26
CA THR A 1134 -48.95 -4.30 4.94
C THR A 1134 -48.33 -5.58 5.49
N GLY A 1135 -48.21 -5.69 6.82
CA GLY A 1135 -47.62 -6.84 7.51
C GLY A 1135 -46.10 -6.79 7.63
N ASN A 1136 -45.55 -7.54 8.60
CA ASN A 1136 -44.11 -7.76 8.78
C ASN A 1136 -43.85 -9.26 8.87
N PHE A 1137 -42.68 -9.72 8.46
CA PHE A 1137 -42.18 -11.08 8.67
C PHE A 1137 -41.19 -11.11 9.84
N ALA A 1138 -41.10 -12.25 10.52
CA ALA A 1138 -40.08 -12.48 11.52
C ALA A 1138 -39.43 -13.87 11.38
N CYS A 1139 -38.15 -13.96 11.72
CA CYS A 1139 -37.34 -15.18 11.78
C CYS A 1139 -36.70 -15.28 13.17
N PHE A 1140 -36.73 -16.45 13.80
CA PHE A 1140 -36.17 -16.66 15.14
C PHE A 1140 -34.66 -16.91 15.07
N VAL A 1141 -33.91 -16.32 16.00
CA VAL A 1141 -32.47 -16.54 16.19
C VAL A 1141 -32.25 -17.16 17.58
N PRO A 1142 -31.83 -18.43 17.68
CA PRO A 1142 -31.71 -19.12 18.96
C PRO A 1142 -30.56 -18.53 19.80
N ALA A 1143 -30.73 -18.48 21.13
CA ALA A 1143 -29.85 -17.78 22.06
C ALA A 1143 -28.36 -18.20 22.01
N GLU A 1144 -28.06 -19.40 21.54
CA GLU A 1144 -26.70 -19.90 21.34
C GLU A 1144 -25.95 -19.29 20.14
N LEU A 1145 -26.65 -18.54 19.28
CA LEU A 1145 -26.10 -17.97 18.06
C LEU A 1145 -26.28 -16.45 18.03
N GLN A 1146 -25.18 -15.76 17.78
CA GLN A 1146 -25.17 -14.33 17.50
C GLN A 1146 -25.19 -14.11 16.00
N VAL A 1147 -26.15 -13.30 15.54
CA VAL A 1147 -26.29 -12.93 14.13
C VAL A 1147 -26.08 -11.43 14.01
N GLU A 1148 -25.08 -11.05 13.22
CA GLU A 1148 -24.84 -9.64 12.87
C GLU A 1148 -25.69 -9.25 11.68
N VAL A 1149 -26.44 -8.17 11.83
CA VAL A 1149 -27.38 -7.64 10.86
C VAL A 1149 -26.94 -6.24 10.48
N GLN A 1150 -26.41 -6.10 9.28
CA GLN A 1150 -26.16 -4.80 8.70
C GLN A 1150 -27.49 -4.25 8.16
N THR A 1151 -27.87 -3.07 8.63
CA THR A 1151 -29.11 -2.41 8.19
C THR A 1151 -28.83 -1.50 6.99
N SER A 1152 -29.85 -1.23 6.18
CA SER A 1152 -29.78 -0.25 5.09
C SER A 1152 -29.56 1.19 5.55
N TRP A 1153 -29.54 1.43 6.85
CA TRP A 1153 -29.28 2.72 7.48
C TRP A 1153 -27.82 2.87 7.95
N GLY A 1154 -26.95 1.91 7.63
CA GLY A 1154 -25.55 1.88 8.06
C GLY A 1154 -25.33 1.41 9.50
N ASP A 1155 -26.40 1.10 10.26
CA ASP A 1155 -26.29 0.52 11.60
C ASP A 1155 -25.93 -0.97 11.50
N VAL A 1156 -25.04 -1.47 12.38
CA VAL A 1156 -24.82 -2.90 12.60
C VAL A 1156 -25.53 -3.32 13.89
N LEU A 1157 -26.56 -4.15 13.77
CA LEU A 1157 -27.32 -4.70 14.89
C LEU A 1157 -26.84 -6.13 15.20
N GLN A 1158 -27.00 -6.56 16.45
CA GLN A 1158 -26.66 -7.91 16.88
C GLN A 1158 -27.85 -8.61 17.52
N ALA A 1159 -28.29 -9.72 16.93
CA ALA A 1159 -29.20 -10.65 17.57
C ALA A 1159 -28.45 -11.47 18.64
N ASN A 1160 -29.10 -11.67 19.80
CA ASN A 1160 -28.55 -12.38 20.96
C ASN A 1160 -27.25 -11.77 21.49
N ARG A 1161 -27.17 -10.44 21.50
CA ARG A 1161 -26.02 -9.70 22.01
C ARG A 1161 -25.59 -10.20 23.39
N ALA A 1162 -24.29 -10.43 23.56
CA ALA A 1162 -23.74 -10.92 24.81
C ALA A 1162 -24.03 -9.93 25.96
N GLY A 1163 -24.43 -10.46 27.13
CA GLY A 1163 -24.77 -9.65 28.31
C GLY A 1163 -26.22 -9.13 28.34
N VAL A 1164 -26.93 -9.17 27.21
CA VAL A 1164 -28.33 -8.72 27.12
C VAL A 1164 -29.29 -9.89 27.40
N PRO A 1165 -30.33 -9.75 28.24
CA PRO A 1165 -31.34 -10.81 28.43
C PRO A 1165 -32.24 -10.97 27.19
N HIS A 1166 -32.16 -12.11 26.50
CA HIS A 1166 -32.96 -12.44 25.29
C HIS A 1166 -33.86 -13.69 25.44
N GLY A 1167 -33.83 -14.38 26.58
CA GLY A 1167 -34.70 -15.54 26.82
C GLY A 1167 -34.28 -16.78 26.01
N GLU A 1168 -35.16 -17.31 25.15
CA GLU A 1168 -34.84 -18.43 24.26
C GLU A 1168 -34.11 -17.98 22.98
N GLY A 1169 -34.12 -16.69 22.67
CA GLY A 1169 -33.49 -16.11 21.49
C GLY A 1169 -34.22 -14.85 20.99
N ASP A 1170 -33.54 -14.05 20.17
CA ASP A 1170 -34.08 -12.86 19.52
C ASP A 1170 -34.77 -13.17 18.19
N TYR A 1171 -35.39 -12.17 17.58
CA TYR A 1171 -36.04 -12.29 16.28
C TYR A 1171 -35.49 -11.27 15.30
N LEU A 1172 -35.14 -11.72 14.10
CA LEU A 1172 -34.99 -10.85 12.93
C LEU A 1172 -36.38 -10.51 12.42
N VAL A 1173 -36.62 -9.25 12.09
CA VAL A 1173 -37.92 -8.77 11.61
C VAL A 1173 -37.70 -7.88 10.40
N CYS A 1174 -38.57 -8.01 9.41
CA CYS A 1174 -38.52 -7.17 8.22
C CYS A 1174 -39.92 -6.90 7.66
N ALA A 1175 -39.99 -5.97 6.70
CA ALA A 1175 -41.24 -5.62 6.04
C ALA A 1175 -41.69 -6.72 5.06
N VAL A 1176 -42.96 -6.64 4.62
CA VAL A 1176 -43.46 -7.43 3.49
C VAL A 1176 -43.12 -6.70 2.20
N GLY A 1177 -42.35 -7.34 1.33
CA GLY A 1177 -41.98 -6.84 0.00
C GLY A 1177 -43.17 -6.76 -0.96
N GLU A 1178 -42.97 -6.10 -2.10
CA GLU A 1178 -44.02 -5.89 -3.11
C GLU A 1178 -44.61 -7.21 -3.67
N ASP A 1179 -43.83 -8.29 -3.61
CA ASP A 1179 -44.22 -9.64 -4.04
C ASP A 1179 -44.93 -10.47 -2.94
N GLY A 1180 -45.07 -9.90 -1.74
CA GLY A 1180 -45.66 -10.55 -0.58
C GLY A 1180 -44.72 -11.48 0.20
N GLN A 1181 -43.41 -11.47 -0.10
CA GLN A 1181 -42.36 -12.19 0.64
C GLN A 1181 -41.66 -11.27 1.66
N PRO A 1182 -40.81 -11.80 2.58
CA PRO A 1182 -39.98 -10.97 3.44
C PRO A 1182 -39.04 -10.08 2.61
N ASP A 1183 -39.05 -8.78 2.86
CA ASP A 1183 -38.12 -7.82 2.27
C ASP A 1183 -36.86 -7.74 3.13
N LEU A 1184 -35.75 -8.32 2.66
CA LEU A 1184 -34.51 -8.39 3.42
C LEU A 1184 -33.63 -7.14 3.27
N THR A 1185 -34.09 -6.11 2.55
CA THR A 1185 -33.34 -4.86 2.38
C THR A 1185 -33.36 -3.97 3.64
N ASP A 1186 -34.32 -4.18 4.54
CA ASP A 1186 -34.40 -3.47 5.83
C ASP A 1186 -34.83 -4.44 6.94
N VAL A 1187 -33.83 -5.12 7.53
CA VAL A 1187 -34.00 -6.08 8.62
C VAL A 1187 -33.57 -5.44 9.93
N TRP A 1188 -34.36 -5.62 10.99
CA TRP A 1188 -34.01 -5.21 12.34
C TRP A 1188 -34.13 -6.35 13.35
N VAL A 1189 -33.44 -6.19 14.48
CA VAL A 1189 -33.45 -7.16 15.58
C VAL A 1189 -34.50 -6.75 16.61
N VAL A 1190 -35.30 -7.70 17.07
CA VAL A 1190 -36.22 -7.51 18.18
C VAL A 1190 -35.90 -8.50 19.30
N ASN A 1191 -35.69 -7.95 20.50
CA ASN A 1191 -35.39 -8.75 21.68
C ASN A 1191 -36.53 -9.74 21.98
N GLY A 1192 -36.19 -11.01 22.18
CA GLY A 1192 -37.14 -12.09 22.44
C GLY A 1192 -38.06 -11.87 23.65
N ALA A 1193 -37.61 -11.11 24.65
CA ALA A 1193 -38.39 -10.76 25.83
C ALA A 1193 -39.53 -9.76 25.54
N VAL A 1194 -39.40 -8.97 24.47
CA VAL A 1194 -40.34 -7.88 24.12
C VAL A 1194 -41.24 -8.28 22.95
N PHE A 1195 -40.74 -9.14 22.05
CA PHE A 1195 -41.42 -9.59 20.84
C PHE A 1195 -42.89 -9.99 21.04
N PRO A 1196 -43.30 -10.78 22.07
CA PRO A 1196 -44.69 -11.20 22.27
C PRO A 1196 -45.66 -10.07 22.68
N SER A 1197 -45.14 -8.94 23.16
CA SER A 1197 -45.94 -7.77 23.54
C SER A 1197 -46.12 -6.78 22.37
N THR A 1198 -45.17 -6.81 21.43
CA THR A 1198 -45.10 -5.92 20.27
C THR A 1198 -45.77 -6.53 19.04
N TYR A 1199 -45.57 -7.83 18.79
CA TYR A 1199 -46.04 -8.54 17.60
C TYR A 1199 -47.05 -9.66 17.93
N ASP A 1200 -47.97 -9.94 17.01
CA ASP A 1200 -48.97 -11.01 17.18
C ASP A 1200 -48.41 -12.36 16.68
N MET A 1201 -48.25 -13.28 17.63
CA MET A 1201 -47.70 -14.62 17.45
C MET A 1201 -48.72 -15.66 16.99
N THR A 1202 -49.98 -15.29 16.76
CA THR A 1202 -51.04 -16.27 16.41
C THR A 1202 -50.82 -16.99 15.08
N ASN A 1203 -49.95 -16.46 14.21
CA ASN A 1203 -49.53 -17.09 12.95
C ASN A 1203 -48.21 -17.88 13.06
N ALA A 1204 -47.52 -17.85 14.21
CA ALA A 1204 -46.26 -18.58 14.44
C ALA A 1204 -46.46 -20.09 14.75
N GLU A 1205 -47.66 -20.64 14.55
CA GLU A 1205 -47.95 -22.07 14.76
C GLU A 1205 -47.43 -22.94 13.61
N THR A 1206 -46.11 -23.13 13.54
CA THR A 1206 -45.49 -24.38 13.08
C THR A 1206 -44.28 -24.66 13.96
N GLU A 1207 -44.32 -25.73 14.76
CA GLU A 1207 -43.20 -26.21 15.56
C GLU A 1207 -41.92 -26.30 14.72
N PRO A 1208 -40.73 -25.99 15.28
CA PRO A 1208 -39.47 -26.23 14.59
C PRO A 1208 -39.37 -27.75 14.35
N SER A 1209 -39.30 -28.16 13.09
CA SER A 1209 -39.08 -29.56 12.75
C SER A 1209 -37.68 -29.96 13.24
N ALA A 1210 -37.64 -30.84 14.23
CA ALA A 1210 -36.42 -31.57 14.55
C ALA A 1210 -36.11 -32.58 13.44
N ALA A 1211 -35.13 -32.30 12.57
CA ALA A 1211 -34.28 -33.22 11.78
C ALA A 1211 -33.43 -32.37 10.81
N ALA A 1212 -32.11 -32.49 10.65
CA ALA A 1212 -31.29 -33.71 10.64
C ALA A 1212 -29.86 -33.49 11.18
#